data_AF-A0A1N5W7G3-F1
#
_entry.id   AF-A0A1N5W7G3-F1
#
_cell.length_a   1.000
_cell.length_b   1.000
_cell.length_c   1.000
_cell.angle_alpha   90.00
_cell.angle_beta   90.00
_cell.angle_gamma   90.00
#
_symmetry.space_group_name_H-M   'P 1'
#
loop_
_entity.id
_entity.type
_entity.pdbx_description
1 polymer ?
#
loop_
_entity_poly.entity_id
_entity_poly.type
_entity_poly.pdbx_seq_one_letter_code
_entity_poly.pdbx_strand_id
1 'polypeptide(L)'
;MPDPFTISRRRFLTIAGGTAGVIAVSQLVAELPAAYADDLDPAPFTLGVASGEPDHTSVVLWTRLARDPLNAADGGMPPEPVQVRWEVARDPQFRHVVRSGEVTATPTAAHTVHVLVDDLAPDCWYWYRFSADGVSSRTGRTRTMPPPGAKADHMRFAFVSCQSWAGGPYPAYRDLAEQDLDFVVHLGDYIYETTNGSLTEFRRLHALYKTSPDLRAAHARFPFIMTWDDHEVQNNYAGAVPSGTGDGRPFLERRANGYQAYYEHLPLRPEQRPTGPDMLMYRRVDFGRLAQFSVLDTRQYRSDQALGDGRKEPTGEVFDPTRTMTGPEQERWLLDGLRRSKARWNVIAQQTIMAAFDYDLGPGRIVNLDQWDGYPPARSRILDFIATHRVSNPVVLGGDWHTHWVNDLKTDFTDPAAKTIATEFVGTSISSGAGWDADVRAGLAANPHVRFYNGSYRGYVICDVTERRWRADLRIVLDARDALSPAYTIAAFEVRDGEPGAYRIDAGDGIVGRVTDAATGAALPNVQVTVVRADGSRLVASTTDPSGEVLAFAPPGSYTVAVNGVGYEPVSRQVTVAQGTPTKLDLRLTRAATRAGADRVIPGPQAEATTSDLVLGNDLVALAVSAGTDDPQLAGVTVGKPLDLAAVGRLDQLDWINLPYASATQPRGTNAWQQRTVRSSAVEVLSATGPLASVRATGVSTAVADLQVVTTYTIRPNEPWVLAESVFTNLGTVPRTFWTGDALDHDGAGQRSGIPGHGTITSSTPADYPPAAPWIGMTGSDRQTYGLLYEDAGFVAYAAYNWVMSQRQVTLAPGGTFTLRRRIVAIDSGPGTDPFAVLGQL
;
A
#
# COMPACT_ATOMS: atom_id res chain seq x y z
N MET A 1 -13.61 -13.67 28.86
CA MET A 1 -12.54 -12.69 28.56
C MET A 1 -12.41 -12.63 27.05
N PRO A 2 -12.54 -11.47 26.40
CA PRO A 2 -12.36 -11.36 24.96
C PRO A 2 -10.87 -11.36 24.61
N ASP A 3 -10.58 -11.92 23.44
CA ASP A 3 -9.26 -12.08 22.81
C ASP A 3 -8.61 -10.71 22.50
N PRO A 4 -7.36 -10.43 22.94
CA PRO A 4 -6.72 -9.12 22.76
C PRO A 4 -6.30 -8.77 21.31
N PHE A 5 -6.57 -9.62 20.31
CA PHE A 5 -6.03 -9.44 18.95
C PHE A 5 -6.99 -8.91 17.87
N THR A 6 -8.24 -8.55 18.18
CA THR A 6 -9.14 -7.94 17.18
C THR A 6 -9.12 -6.41 17.23
N ILE A 7 -8.51 -5.77 16.22
CA ILE A 7 -8.61 -4.32 16.01
C ILE A 7 -10.02 -4.00 15.49
N SER A 8 -10.77 -3.16 16.20
CA SER A 8 -12.12 -2.76 15.75
C SER A 8 -12.08 -1.77 14.57
N ARG A 9 -13.05 -1.86 13.66
CA ARG A 9 -13.22 -1.01 12.46
C ARG A 9 -13.14 0.50 12.73
N ARG A 10 -13.50 0.95 13.94
CA ARG A 10 -13.37 2.36 14.37
C ARG A 10 -11.93 2.82 14.57
N ARG A 11 -10.97 1.89 14.72
CA ARG A 11 -9.53 2.17 14.66
C ARG A 11 -9.01 2.14 13.22
N PHE A 12 -9.66 1.43 12.30
CA PHE A 12 -9.25 1.27 10.89
C PHE A 12 -9.65 2.46 10.00
N LEU A 13 -10.84 3.04 10.19
CA LEU A 13 -11.24 4.24 9.43
C LEU A 13 -10.45 5.50 9.82
N THR A 14 -9.89 5.54 11.03
CA THR A 14 -8.91 6.57 11.43
C THR A 14 -7.53 6.34 10.80
N ILE A 15 -7.24 5.12 10.31
CA ILE A 15 -5.99 4.76 9.63
C ILE A 15 -6.03 5.15 8.14
N ALA A 16 -7.21 5.17 7.50
CA ALA A 16 -7.37 5.60 6.10
C ALA A 16 -7.21 7.12 5.88
N GLY A 17 -7.31 7.92 6.95
CA GLY A 17 -7.07 9.36 6.94
C GLY A 17 -5.78 9.75 7.67
N GLY A 18 -4.62 9.27 7.22
CA GLY A 18 -3.28 9.85 7.48
C GLY A 18 -2.85 10.16 8.93
N THR A 19 -3.60 9.78 9.98
CA THR A 19 -3.36 10.29 11.35
C THR A 19 -3.26 9.23 12.44
N ALA A 20 -3.50 7.93 12.15
CA ALA A 20 -3.51 6.89 13.19
C ALA A 20 -2.32 5.90 13.17
N GLY A 21 -1.21 6.19 12.48
CA GLY A 21 0.06 5.49 12.72
C GLY A 21 0.65 5.82 14.11
N VAL A 22 0.34 7.00 14.64
CA VAL A 22 1.03 7.57 15.81
C VAL A 22 0.59 6.93 17.15
N ILE A 23 -0.64 6.42 17.26
CA ILE A 23 -1.16 5.91 18.56
C ILE A 23 -0.70 4.48 18.86
N ALA A 24 -0.40 3.65 17.84
CA ALA A 24 -0.05 2.25 18.07
C ALA A 24 1.38 2.04 18.59
N VAL A 25 2.33 2.92 18.24
CA VAL A 25 3.74 2.77 18.66
C VAL A 25 3.91 3.03 20.16
N SER A 26 3.20 3.98 20.75
CA SER A 26 3.40 4.34 22.17
C SER A 26 2.89 3.26 23.14
N GLN A 27 1.89 2.45 22.76
CA GLN A 27 1.38 1.35 23.59
C GLN A 27 2.04 -0.01 23.32
N LEU A 28 2.57 -0.27 22.11
CA LEU A 28 3.33 -1.51 21.84
C LEU A 28 4.75 -1.49 22.43
N VAL A 29 5.34 -0.31 22.64
CA VAL A 29 6.72 -0.17 23.16
C VAL A 29 6.82 -0.55 24.65
N ALA A 30 5.70 -0.66 25.38
CA ALA A 30 5.69 -0.99 26.80
C ALA A 30 5.98 -2.47 27.14
N GLU A 31 5.89 -3.40 26.17
CA GLU A 31 6.09 -4.85 26.41
C GLU A 31 7.22 -5.49 25.58
N LEU A 32 8.24 -4.73 25.15
CA LEU A 32 9.37 -5.26 24.37
C LEU A 32 10.79 -5.30 24.99
N PRO A 33 11.08 -5.25 26.32
CA PRO A 33 12.48 -5.18 26.76
C PRO A 33 13.21 -6.53 26.97
N ALA A 34 12.54 -7.68 27.06
CA ALA A 34 13.21 -8.89 27.56
C ALA A 34 13.89 -9.77 26.48
N ALA A 35 13.28 -9.94 25.30
CA ALA A 35 13.75 -10.93 24.33
C ALA A 35 14.92 -10.47 23.44
N TYR A 36 15.14 -9.16 23.30
CA TYR A 36 16.19 -8.59 22.41
C TYR A 36 17.41 -8.02 23.17
N ALA A 37 17.34 -7.91 24.50
CA ALA A 37 18.45 -7.40 25.31
C ALA A 37 19.65 -8.37 25.32
N ASP A 38 19.41 -9.67 25.24
CA ASP A 38 20.44 -10.72 25.19
C ASP A 38 21.21 -10.77 23.85
N ASP A 39 20.67 -10.17 22.78
CA ASP A 39 21.27 -10.16 21.43
C ASP A 39 22.03 -8.86 21.09
N LEU A 40 22.10 -7.90 22.02
CA LEU A 40 22.83 -6.65 21.79
C LEU A 40 24.35 -6.88 21.71
N ASP A 41 25.03 -5.95 21.05
CA ASP A 41 26.49 -5.93 21.09
C ASP A 41 27.02 -5.62 22.50
N PRO A 42 28.24 -6.07 22.83
CA PRO A 42 28.86 -5.73 24.11
C PRO A 42 28.91 -4.22 24.35
N ALA A 43 28.40 -3.78 25.51
CA ALA A 43 28.47 -2.39 25.93
C ALA A 43 29.93 -1.90 25.98
N PRO A 44 30.23 -0.66 25.55
CA PRO A 44 29.27 0.39 25.20
C PRO A 44 28.79 0.38 23.75
N PHE A 45 29.14 -0.59 22.92
CA PHE A 45 28.82 -0.60 21.48
C PHE A 45 27.48 -1.28 21.15
N THR A 46 26.49 -1.20 22.04
CA THR A 46 25.23 -1.98 21.96
C THR A 46 24.46 -1.80 20.65
N LEU A 47 24.59 -0.65 20.00
CA LEU A 47 23.95 -0.30 18.73
C LEU A 47 24.76 -0.70 17.48
N GLY A 48 25.88 -1.39 17.67
CA GLY A 48 26.78 -1.83 16.62
C GLY A 48 27.57 -0.70 15.98
N VAL A 49 28.04 -0.96 14.76
CA VAL A 49 28.84 -0.04 13.97
C VAL A 49 28.22 0.12 12.58
N ALA A 50 28.51 1.22 11.91
CA ALA A 50 28.09 1.46 10.53
C ALA A 50 29.19 2.15 9.75
N SER A 51 29.14 2.04 8.42
CA SER A 51 29.94 2.86 7.53
C SER A 51 29.05 3.44 6.45
N GLY A 52 29.47 4.53 5.83
CA GLY A 52 28.61 5.20 4.86
C GLY A 52 29.30 6.31 4.11
N GLU A 53 28.53 6.88 3.19
CA GLU A 53 28.97 7.95 2.31
C GLU A 53 30.32 7.68 1.64
N PRO A 54 30.54 6.49 1.05
CA PRO A 54 31.83 6.13 0.48
C PRO A 54 32.16 7.03 -0.71
N ASP A 55 33.40 7.49 -0.73
CA ASP A 55 34.06 8.15 -1.85
C ASP A 55 35.22 7.26 -2.34
N HIS A 56 35.85 7.63 -3.44
CA HIS A 56 37.03 6.94 -3.94
C HIS A 56 38.25 7.02 -3.03
N THR A 57 38.33 7.97 -2.09
CA THR A 57 39.48 8.07 -1.17
C THR A 57 39.10 8.12 0.30
N SER A 58 37.80 8.08 0.60
CA SER A 58 37.35 8.24 1.97
C SER A 58 36.06 7.51 2.25
N VAL A 59 35.80 7.26 3.53
CA VAL A 59 34.53 6.69 4.00
C VAL A 59 34.23 7.22 5.41
N VAL A 60 32.95 7.34 5.75
CA VAL A 60 32.53 7.63 7.11
C VAL A 60 32.42 6.33 7.90
N LEU A 61 33.01 6.31 9.10
CA LEU A 61 32.79 5.28 10.10
C LEU A 61 31.96 5.84 11.24
N TRP A 62 31.01 5.04 11.72
CA TRP A 62 30.06 5.44 12.74
C TRP A 62 29.91 4.39 13.86
N THR A 63 29.75 4.88 15.08
CA THR A 63 29.23 4.11 16.21
C THR A 63 28.58 5.05 17.24
N ARG A 64 27.78 4.52 18.17
CA ARG A 64 27.33 5.25 19.37
C ARG A 64 27.71 4.48 20.62
N LEU A 65 28.23 5.17 21.62
CA LEU A 65 28.41 4.60 22.95
C LEU A 65 27.07 4.67 23.69
N ALA A 66 26.52 3.51 24.03
CA ALA A 66 25.30 3.37 24.82
C ALA A 66 25.37 2.09 25.64
N ARG A 67 25.31 2.20 26.97
CA ARG A 67 25.28 1.06 27.90
C ARG A 67 23.86 0.54 28.11
N ASP A 68 22.89 1.44 28.05
CA ASP A 68 21.46 1.17 28.07
C ASP A 68 20.81 1.94 26.91
N PRO A 69 20.78 1.40 25.69
CA PRO A 69 20.39 2.14 24.49
C PRO A 69 18.95 2.68 24.52
N LEU A 70 18.07 2.07 25.30
CA LEU A 70 16.67 2.50 25.43
C LEU A 70 16.44 3.51 26.55
N ASN A 71 17.45 3.79 27.38
CA ASN A 71 17.43 4.96 28.25
C ASN A 71 17.40 6.23 27.40
N ALA A 72 16.22 6.85 27.37
CA ALA A 72 15.93 7.98 26.51
C ALA A 72 16.79 9.22 26.81
N ALA A 73 17.28 9.37 28.05
CA ALA A 73 18.02 10.56 28.47
C ALA A 73 19.43 10.63 27.86
N ASP A 74 20.20 9.55 27.99
CA ASP A 74 21.64 9.54 27.72
C ASP A 74 22.18 8.21 27.18
N GLY A 75 21.33 7.20 26.96
CA GLY A 75 21.79 5.86 26.56
C GLY A 75 22.57 5.12 27.67
N GLY A 76 22.41 5.52 28.94
CA GLY A 76 23.12 4.95 30.08
C GLY A 76 24.59 5.37 30.17
N MET A 77 24.99 6.42 29.46
CA MET A 77 26.35 6.96 29.49
C MET A 77 26.49 8.06 30.55
N PRO A 78 27.64 8.16 31.25
CA PRO A 78 27.91 9.28 32.13
C PRO A 78 27.97 10.61 31.35
N PRO A 79 27.70 11.76 31.99
CA PRO A 79 27.73 13.09 31.36
C PRO A 79 29.17 13.61 31.14
N GLU A 80 30.09 12.72 30.77
CA GLU A 80 31.51 13.01 30.56
C GLU A 80 31.92 12.63 29.12
N PRO A 81 32.87 13.35 28.50
CA PRO A 81 33.45 12.93 27.22
C PRO A 81 34.21 11.61 27.33
N VAL A 82 34.09 10.75 26.33
CA VAL A 82 34.78 9.44 26.28
C VAL A 82 35.70 9.38 25.07
N GLN A 83 36.96 9.01 25.28
CA GLN A 83 37.90 8.76 24.17
C GLN A 83 37.59 7.43 23.51
N VAL A 84 37.43 7.45 22.18
CA VAL A 84 37.18 6.28 21.35
C VAL A 84 38.31 6.15 20.35
N ARG A 85 39.05 5.04 20.41
CA ARG A 85 40.03 4.69 19.39
C ARG A 85 39.33 4.01 18.23
N TRP A 86 39.79 4.27 17.01
CA TRP A 86 39.30 3.64 15.78
C TRP A 86 40.47 3.14 14.93
N GLU A 87 40.24 2.07 14.17
CA GLU A 87 41.23 1.47 13.28
C GLU A 87 40.57 1.05 11.97
N VAL A 88 41.31 1.16 10.87
CA VAL A 88 40.97 0.64 9.54
C VAL A 88 42.11 -0.23 9.04
N ALA A 89 41.80 -1.43 8.56
CA ALA A 89 42.76 -2.44 8.14
C ALA A 89 42.38 -3.07 6.80
N ARG A 90 43.36 -3.72 6.15
CA ARG A 90 43.17 -4.50 4.91
C ARG A 90 42.77 -5.96 5.14
N ASP A 91 42.63 -6.37 6.39
CA ASP A 91 42.24 -7.73 6.77
C ASP A 91 41.37 -7.73 8.04
N PRO A 92 40.44 -8.70 8.19
CA PRO A 92 39.52 -8.75 9.33
C PRO A 92 40.20 -9.03 10.68
N GLN A 93 41.45 -9.49 10.69
CA GLN A 93 42.22 -9.73 11.90
C GLN A 93 43.04 -8.50 12.35
N PHE A 94 42.95 -7.39 11.63
CA PHE A 94 43.68 -6.15 11.91
C PHE A 94 45.21 -6.32 11.96
N ARG A 95 45.78 -7.21 11.13
CA ARG A 95 47.24 -7.36 11.01
C ARG A 95 47.88 -6.25 10.20
N HIS A 96 47.15 -5.69 9.23
CA HIS A 96 47.58 -4.61 8.35
C HIS A 96 46.69 -3.38 8.52
N VAL A 97 46.85 -2.70 9.66
CA VAL A 97 46.20 -1.41 9.92
C VAL A 97 46.79 -0.35 8.98
N VAL A 98 45.92 0.33 8.23
CA VAL A 98 46.29 1.39 7.28
C VAL A 98 45.98 2.78 7.82
N ARG A 99 44.96 2.92 8.66
CA ARG A 99 44.59 4.18 9.34
C ARG A 99 44.15 3.85 10.77
N SER A 100 44.41 4.77 11.69
CA SER A 100 43.93 4.69 13.06
C SER A 100 43.95 6.07 13.68
N GLY A 101 43.12 6.28 14.71
CA GLY A 101 43.13 7.52 15.46
C GLY A 101 42.27 7.43 16.71
N GLU A 102 42.08 8.57 17.34
CA GLU A 102 41.17 8.75 18.47
C GLU A 102 40.19 9.87 18.17
N VAL A 103 38.98 9.76 18.72
CA VAL A 103 37.93 10.76 18.64
C VAL A 103 37.19 10.81 19.98
N THR A 104 36.80 12.02 20.39
CA THR A 104 36.07 12.22 21.64
C THR A 104 34.57 12.14 21.38
N ALA A 105 33.90 11.15 21.97
CA ALA A 105 32.44 11.04 22.01
C ALA A 105 31.90 11.92 23.15
N THR A 106 31.05 12.91 22.84
CA THR A 106 30.57 13.88 23.84
C THR A 106 29.11 13.65 24.22
N PRO A 107 28.70 13.97 25.47
CA PRO A 107 27.30 13.88 25.90
C PRO A 107 26.33 14.74 25.05
N THR A 108 26.80 15.90 24.60
CA THR A 108 26.00 16.82 23.78
C THR A 108 25.56 16.21 22.44
N ALA A 109 26.36 15.27 21.91
CA ALA A 109 26.08 14.50 20.70
C ALA A 109 25.64 13.06 21.02
N ALA A 110 25.06 12.80 22.20
CA ALA A 110 24.62 11.46 22.64
C ALA A 110 25.72 10.37 22.55
N HIS A 111 26.98 10.78 22.76
CA HIS A 111 28.18 9.95 22.64
C HIS A 111 28.29 9.20 21.30
N THR A 112 27.84 9.83 20.22
CA THR A 112 28.03 9.32 18.87
C THR A 112 29.41 9.67 18.35
N VAL A 113 29.92 8.83 17.46
CA VAL A 113 31.22 8.93 16.84
C VAL A 113 31.03 8.95 15.34
N HIS A 114 31.57 9.98 14.68
CA HIS A 114 31.66 10.09 13.23
C HIS A 114 33.12 10.32 12.88
N VAL A 115 33.69 9.42 12.07
CA VAL A 115 35.06 9.54 11.59
C VAL A 115 35.04 9.53 10.07
N LEU A 116 35.39 10.65 9.44
CA LEU A 116 35.73 10.67 8.02
C LEU A 116 37.17 10.17 7.88
N VAL A 117 37.34 8.91 7.47
CA VAL A 117 38.66 8.34 7.21
C VAL A 117 39.02 8.62 5.77
N ASP A 118 40.10 9.36 5.54
CA ASP A 118 40.60 9.75 4.23
C ASP A 118 41.94 9.07 3.88
N ASP A 119 42.49 9.47 2.72
CA ASP A 119 43.73 8.93 2.16
C ASP A 119 43.69 7.40 2.01
N LEU A 120 42.51 6.85 1.69
CA LEU A 120 42.33 5.44 1.40
C LEU A 120 42.59 5.17 -0.08
N ALA A 121 43.05 3.96 -0.40
CA ALA A 121 43.17 3.54 -1.80
C ALA A 121 41.76 3.39 -2.39
N PRO A 122 41.55 3.80 -3.64
CA PRO A 122 40.26 3.63 -4.31
C PRO A 122 39.98 2.18 -4.62
N ASP A 123 38.69 1.89 -4.81
CA ASP A 123 38.18 0.58 -5.21
C ASP A 123 38.65 -0.57 -4.30
N CYS A 124 38.69 -0.33 -2.98
CA CYS A 124 39.31 -1.25 -2.03
C CYS A 124 38.38 -1.57 -0.87
N TRP A 125 38.36 -2.85 -0.47
CA TRP A 125 37.68 -3.32 0.73
C TRP A 125 38.56 -3.14 1.97
N TYR A 126 37.93 -2.67 3.04
CA TYR A 126 38.55 -2.45 4.35
C TYR A 126 37.71 -3.04 5.47
N TRP A 127 38.36 -3.30 6.61
CA TRP A 127 37.74 -3.67 7.87
C TRP A 127 38.01 -2.58 8.90
N TYR A 128 37.05 -2.31 9.77
CA TYR A 128 37.17 -1.27 10.77
C TYR A 128 36.57 -1.68 12.12
N ARG A 129 37.06 -1.07 13.20
CA ARG A 129 36.56 -1.29 14.55
C ARG A 129 36.80 -0.07 15.43
N PHE A 130 36.05 0.00 16.53
CA PHE A 130 36.22 0.97 17.59
C PHE A 130 36.60 0.29 18.90
N SER A 131 37.24 1.02 19.81
CA SER A 131 37.49 0.57 21.17
C SER A 131 37.35 1.70 22.19
N ALA A 132 36.62 1.43 23.26
CA ALA A 132 36.38 2.33 24.39
C ALA A 132 36.14 1.48 25.65
N ASP A 133 36.54 1.99 26.83
CA ASP A 133 36.34 1.33 28.13
C ASP A 133 36.84 -0.14 28.19
N GLY A 134 37.94 -0.43 27.49
CA GLY A 134 38.53 -1.78 27.43
C GLY A 134 37.74 -2.78 26.56
N VAL A 135 36.68 -2.35 25.90
CA VAL A 135 35.85 -3.17 25.00
C VAL A 135 36.14 -2.77 23.56
N SER A 136 36.12 -3.75 22.65
CA SER A 136 36.14 -3.51 21.20
C SER A 136 34.75 -3.73 20.62
N SER A 137 34.35 -2.88 19.68
CA SER A 137 33.11 -3.07 18.92
C SER A 137 33.17 -4.36 18.09
N ARG A 138 32.01 -4.79 17.54
CA ARG A 138 32.03 -5.70 16.39
C ARG A 138 32.90 -5.14 15.26
N THR A 139 33.48 -6.01 14.46
CA THR A 139 34.22 -5.60 13.26
C THR A 139 33.24 -5.27 12.15
N GLY A 140 33.37 -4.07 11.58
CA GLY A 140 32.69 -3.69 10.35
C GLY A 140 33.55 -3.90 9.11
N ARG A 141 32.91 -3.94 7.94
CA ARG A 141 33.52 -3.98 6.61
C ARG A 141 32.98 -2.82 5.79
N THR A 142 33.83 -2.22 4.98
CA THR A 142 33.47 -1.08 4.14
C THR A 142 34.29 -1.05 2.85
N ARG A 143 33.92 -0.19 1.90
CA ARG A 143 34.57 -0.08 0.59
C ARG A 143 34.69 1.38 0.14
N THR A 144 35.82 1.73 -0.46
CA THR A 144 35.98 2.96 -1.25
C THR A 144 35.51 2.75 -2.68
N MET A 145 34.94 3.79 -3.29
CA MET A 145 34.43 3.72 -4.66
C MET A 145 35.56 3.70 -5.71
N PRO A 146 35.27 3.29 -6.96
CA PRO A 146 36.20 3.52 -8.07
C PRO A 146 36.48 5.01 -8.27
N PRO A 147 37.71 5.40 -8.66
CA PRO A 147 38.04 6.81 -8.80
C PRO A 147 37.31 7.44 -9.98
N PRO A 148 37.01 8.76 -9.93
CA PRO A 148 36.36 9.46 -11.02
C PRO A 148 37.04 9.19 -12.37
N GLY A 149 36.27 8.84 -13.39
CA GLY A 149 36.82 8.52 -14.72
C GLY A 149 37.27 7.08 -14.93
N ALA A 150 37.36 6.24 -13.88
CA ALA A 150 37.66 4.82 -14.01
C ALA A 150 36.58 4.05 -14.78
N LYS A 151 36.97 2.99 -15.48
CA LYS A 151 36.01 2.03 -16.06
C LYS A 151 35.80 0.92 -15.04
N ALA A 152 34.73 1.03 -14.26
CA ALA A 152 34.28 -0.09 -13.45
C ALA A 152 33.43 -1.00 -14.34
N ASP A 153 33.78 -2.28 -14.43
CA ASP A 153 33.09 -3.24 -15.29
C ASP A 153 31.74 -3.68 -14.70
N HIS A 154 31.60 -3.57 -13.38
CA HIS A 154 30.47 -4.08 -12.61
C HIS A 154 30.26 -3.25 -11.34
N MET A 155 28.99 -3.05 -10.98
CA MET A 155 28.54 -2.45 -9.73
C MET A 155 27.33 -3.25 -9.25
N ARG A 156 27.33 -3.65 -7.98
CA ARG A 156 26.21 -4.37 -7.39
C ARG A 156 25.81 -3.73 -6.08
N PHE A 157 24.56 -3.29 -5.96
CA PHE A 157 24.08 -2.60 -4.77
C PHE A 157 22.65 -3.01 -4.43
N ALA A 158 22.19 -2.70 -3.23
CA ALA A 158 20.78 -2.84 -2.86
C ALA A 158 20.18 -1.50 -2.50
N PHE A 159 18.86 -1.36 -2.62
CA PHE A 159 18.14 -0.24 -2.02
C PHE A 159 16.94 -0.69 -1.20
N VAL A 160 16.68 0.08 -0.14
CA VAL A 160 15.73 -0.23 0.95
C VAL A 160 15.00 1.04 1.40
N SER A 161 13.83 0.89 2.02
CA SER A 161 13.10 1.96 2.70
C SER A 161 12.11 1.38 3.73
N CYS A 162 11.46 2.24 4.50
CA CYS A 162 10.22 1.95 5.23
C CYS A 162 10.33 0.71 6.13
N GLN A 163 11.08 0.88 7.23
CA GLN A 163 11.39 -0.20 8.16
C GLN A 163 10.64 -0.05 9.50
N SER A 164 9.33 0.20 9.51
CA SER A 164 8.59 0.37 10.78
C SER A 164 8.89 -0.75 11.79
N TRP A 165 9.30 -0.38 13.00
CA TRP A 165 9.63 -1.33 14.07
C TRP A 165 8.41 -2.19 14.46
N ALA A 166 7.20 -1.64 14.36
CA ALA A 166 5.96 -2.38 14.59
C ALA A 166 5.70 -3.46 13.51
N GLY A 167 6.38 -3.36 12.37
CA GLY A 167 6.26 -4.28 11.24
C GLY A 167 7.02 -5.59 11.39
N GLY A 168 8.04 -5.66 12.27
CA GLY A 168 8.73 -6.92 12.58
C GLY A 168 10.26 -6.81 12.74
N PRO A 169 10.94 -7.94 12.99
CA PRO A 169 12.37 -8.03 13.37
C PRO A 169 13.40 -7.79 12.24
N TYR A 170 12.94 -7.57 11.00
CA TYR A 170 13.73 -7.33 9.78
C TYR A 170 14.49 -8.54 9.17
N PRO A 171 13.81 -9.68 8.91
CA PRO A 171 14.41 -10.80 8.18
C PRO A 171 14.95 -10.42 6.77
N ALA A 172 14.46 -9.32 6.18
CA ALA A 172 14.98 -8.78 4.93
C ALA A 172 16.44 -8.29 5.07
N TYR A 173 16.82 -7.69 6.20
CA TYR A 173 18.21 -7.29 6.45
C TYR A 173 19.13 -8.48 6.70
N ARG A 174 18.61 -9.58 7.29
CA ARG A 174 19.34 -10.83 7.41
C ARG A 174 19.75 -11.37 6.03
N ASP A 175 18.78 -11.49 5.13
CA ASP A 175 19.03 -11.90 3.75
C ASP A 175 19.96 -10.93 3.00
N LEU A 176 19.77 -9.62 3.19
CA LEU A 176 20.62 -8.59 2.60
C LEU A 176 22.07 -8.72 3.06
N ALA A 177 22.31 -8.99 4.34
CA ALA A 177 23.65 -9.13 4.92
C ALA A 177 24.43 -10.33 4.36
N GLU A 178 23.73 -11.33 3.82
CA GLU A 178 24.31 -12.51 3.16
C GLU A 178 24.67 -12.25 1.67
N GLN A 179 24.21 -11.14 1.09
CA GLN A 179 24.50 -10.81 -0.31
C GLN A 179 25.95 -10.32 -0.51
N ASP A 180 26.38 -10.31 -1.77
CA ASP A 180 27.62 -9.64 -2.19
C ASP A 180 27.24 -8.31 -2.84
N LEU A 181 27.39 -7.21 -2.09
CA LEU A 181 27.03 -5.85 -2.49
C LEU A 181 28.22 -4.91 -2.25
N ASP A 182 28.37 -3.91 -3.10
CA ASP A 182 29.34 -2.82 -2.95
C ASP A 182 28.85 -1.78 -1.92
N PHE A 183 27.56 -1.49 -1.89
CA PHE A 183 26.91 -0.54 -0.98
C PHE A 183 25.40 -0.77 -0.91
N VAL A 184 24.74 -0.07 0.03
CA VAL A 184 23.28 -0.03 0.19
C VAL A 184 22.79 1.41 0.11
N VAL A 185 21.67 1.66 -0.56
CA VAL A 185 20.99 2.97 -0.59
C VAL A 185 19.73 2.90 0.28
N HIS A 186 19.62 3.74 1.30
CA HIS A 186 18.39 3.85 2.10
C HIS A 186 17.59 5.07 1.65
N LEU A 187 16.37 4.87 1.18
CA LEU A 187 15.56 5.90 0.52
C LEU A 187 14.63 6.69 1.45
N GLY A 188 14.53 6.31 2.72
CA GLY A 188 13.79 7.03 3.75
C GLY A 188 12.97 6.12 4.64
N ASP A 189 12.33 6.69 5.66
CA ASP A 189 11.59 5.98 6.70
C ASP A 189 12.45 4.94 7.45
N TYR A 190 13.67 5.34 7.78
CA TYR A 190 14.59 4.59 8.64
C TYR A 190 14.03 4.46 10.05
N ILE A 191 13.32 5.47 10.54
CA ILE A 191 12.50 5.41 11.74
C ILE A 191 11.06 5.84 11.44
N TYR A 192 10.14 5.51 12.35
CA TYR A 192 8.80 6.09 12.44
C TYR A 192 8.65 6.83 13.75
N GLU A 193 8.14 8.05 13.67
CA GLU A 193 8.03 8.98 14.77
C GLU A 193 6.89 8.66 15.75
N THR A 194 6.93 9.28 16.93
CA THR A 194 5.79 9.34 17.85
C THR A 194 5.23 10.76 17.92
N THR A 195 4.15 10.97 18.69
CA THR A 195 3.64 12.32 18.96
C THR A 195 4.71 13.21 19.59
N ASN A 196 5.62 12.64 20.38
CA ASN A 196 6.68 13.37 21.07
C ASN A 196 7.82 13.70 20.08
N GLY A 197 8.01 14.98 19.79
CA GLY A 197 9.00 15.49 18.84
C GLY A 197 10.31 15.95 19.48
N SER A 198 10.63 15.47 20.69
CA SER A 198 11.86 15.85 21.39
C SER A 198 13.08 15.15 20.81
N LEU A 199 14.23 15.82 20.91
CA LEU A 199 15.52 15.21 20.56
C LEU A 199 15.76 13.91 21.35
N THR A 200 15.43 13.91 22.64
CA THR A 200 15.44 12.72 23.51
C THR A 200 14.64 11.56 22.92
N GLU A 201 13.42 11.82 22.44
CA GLU A 201 12.60 10.78 21.83
C GLU A 201 13.14 10.30 20.48
N PHE A 202 13.58 11.21 19.60
CA PHE A 202 14.18 10.79 18.34
C PHE A 202 15.46 9.96 18.54
N ARG A 203 16.30 10.30 19.53
CA ARG A 203 17.48 9.49 19.91
C ARG A 203 17.07 8.11 20.42
N ARG A 204 16.01 8.02 21.22
CA ARG A 204 15.45 6.74 21.70
C ARG A 204 14.90 5.90 20.54
N LEU A 205 14.20 6.50 19.58
CA LEU A 205 13.68 5.81 18.40
C LEU A 205 14.80 5.26 17.52
N HIS A 206 15.84 6.04 17.23
CA HIS A 206 16.98 5.54 16.47
C HIS A 206 17.69 4.38 17.18
N ALA A 207 17.81 4.45 18.52
CA ALA A 207 18.34 3.36 19.32
C ALA A 207 17.45 2.10 19.25
N LEU A 208 16.12 2.27 19.38
CA LEU A 208 15.13 1.19 19.28
C LEU A 208 15.28 0.42 17.97
N TYR A 209 15.31 1.11 16.84
CA TYR A 209 15.43 0.46 15.54
C TYR A 209 16.74 -0.31 15.39
N LYS A 210 17.84 0.26 15.90
CA LYS A 210 19.16 -0.40 15.95
C LYS A 210 19.27 -1.52 17.00
N THR A 211 18.21 -1.84 17.75
CA THR A 211 18.15 -3.07 18.55
C THR A 211 17.93 -4.33 17.71
N SER A 212 17.52 -4.23 16.43
CA SER A 212 17.52 -5.39 15.53
C SER A 212 18.94 -5.88 15.25
N PRO A 213 19.26 -7.17 15.50
CA PRO A 213 20.55 -7.75 15.17
C PRO A 213 20.82 -7.76 13.66
N ASP A 214 19.78 -7.95 12.84
CA ASP A 214 19.86 -8.00 11.39
C ASP A 214 20.22 -6.64 10.80
N LEU A 215 19.62 -5.56 11.32
CA LEU A 215 19.98 -4.19 10.92
C LEU A 215 21.44 -3.87 11.31
N ARG A 216 21.88 -4.24 12.52
CA ARG A 216 23.28 -4.05 12.92
C ARG A 216 24.24 -4.88 12.05
N ALA A 217 23.84 -6.08 11.62
CA ALA A 217 24.64 -6.93 10.75
C ALA A 217 24.79 -6.31 9.35
N ALA A 218 23.71 -5.81 8.77
CA ALA A 218 23.73 -5.11 7.49
C ALA A 218 24.61 -3.85 7.55
N HIS A 219 24.45 -2.99 8.56
CA HIS A 219 25.28 -1.79 8.76
C HIS A 219 26.77 -2.10 8.95
N ALA A 220 27.09 -3.19 9.65
CA ALA A 220 28.48 -3.62 9.82
C ALA A 220 29.06 -4.22 8.54
N ARG A 221 28.23 -4.63 7.57
CA ARG A 221 28.68 -5.35 6.38
C ARG A 221 28.98 -4.45 5.19
N PHE A 222 28.19 -3.39 4.99
CA PHE A 222 28.23 -2.54 3.80
C PHE A 222 28.29 -1.05 4.15
N PRO A 223 28.90 -0.21 3.29
CA PRO A 223 28.68 1.23 3.36
C PRO A 223 27.26 1.59 2.91
N PHE A 224 26.58 2.44 3.67
CA PHE A 224 25.25 2.96 3.36
C PHE A 224 25.32 4.38 2.77
N ILE A 225 24.53 4.63 1.73
CA ILE A 225 24.23 5.95 1.19
C ILE A 225 22.82 6.30 1.64
N MET A 226 22.70 7.32 2.48
CA MET A 226 21.43 7.63 3.14
C MET A 226 20.70 8.77 2.44
N THR A 227 19.37 8.70 2.42
CA THR A 227 18.45 9.84 2.39
C THR A 227 17.28 9.56 3.33
N TRP A 228 16.58 10.61 3.75
CA TRP A 228 15.37 10.51 4.58
C TRP A 228 14.12 10.58 3.73
N ASP A 229 12.98 10.31 4.35
CA ASP A 229 11.67 10.74 3.89
C ASP A 229 10.94 11.54 5.00
N ASP A 230 9.65 11.33 5.21
CA ASP A 230 8.83 12.09 6.16
C ASP A 230 8.96 11.59 7.59
N HIS A 231 8.97 10.28 7.81
CA HIS A 231 8.88 9.68 9.14
C HIS A 231 10.13 9.85 10.02
N GLU A 232 11.24 10.32 9.46
CA GLU A 232 12.37 10.87 10.22
C GLU A 232 12.00 12.09 11.08
N VAL A 233 10.89 12.75 10.78
CA VAL A 233 10.40 13.95 11.48
C VAL A 233 8.93 13.78 11.86
N GLN A 234 8.05 13.68 10.87
CA GLN A 234 6.61 13.58 11.01
C GLN A 234 6.00 13.15 9.68
N ASN A 235 5.11 12.16 9.72
CA ASN A 235 4.30 11.71 8.59
C ASN A 235 3.90 12.88 7.68
N ASN A 236 4.11 12.78 6.37
CA ASN A 236 3.73 13.73 5.35
C ASN A 236 4.18 15.20 5.57
N TYR A 237 5.25 15.50 6.31
CA TYR A 237 5.66 16.92 6.45
C TYR A 237 6.14 17.54 5.14
N ALA A 238 5.90 18.84 4.92
CA ALA A 238 6.25 19.54 3.69
C ALA A 238 7.00 20.84 3.94
N GLY A 239 8.31 20.81 3.77
CA GLY A 239 9.18 21.93 4.07
C GLY A 239 9.06 22.35 5.53
N ALA A 240 8.45 23.51 5.78
CA ALA A 240 8.20 24.03 7.12
C ALA A 240 6.77 23.74 7.65
N VAL A 241 5.98 22.97 6.91
CA VAL A 241 4.57 22.70 7.20
C VAL A 241 4.41 21.30 7.81
N PRO A 242 3.80 21.17 9.01
CA PRO A 242 3.41 19.88 9.57
C PRO A 242 2.11 19.37 8.93
N SER A 243 1.94 18.05 8.84
CA SER A 243 0.67 17.43 8.39
C SER A 243 -0.33 17.18 9.53
N GLY A 244 0.14 17.21 10.79
CA GLY A 244 -0.65 16.76 11.94
C GLY A 244 -0.24 17.36 13.28
N THR A 245 -1.07 17.15 14.29
CA THR A 245 -0.82 17.65 15.65
C THR A 245 0.37 16.93 16.28
N GLY A 246 1.42 17.68 16.58
CA GLY A 246 2.52 17.22 17.42
C GLY A 246 2.19 17.33 18.91
N ASP A 247 3.21 17.37 19.74
CA ASP A 247 3.13 17.57 21.19
C ASP A 247 3.09 19.05 21.63
N GLY A 248 2.68 19.94 20.73
CA GLY A 248 2.56 21.38 20.98
C GLY A 248 3.85 22.18 20.75
N ARG A 249 4.99 21.54 20.44
CA ARG A 249 6.22 22.26 20.06
C ARG A 249 6.11 22.90 18.66
N PRO A 250 6.86 23.99 18.38
CA PRO A 250 6.98 24.52 17.03
C PRO A 250 7.52 23.46 16.06
N PHE A 251 6.92 23.34 14.87
CA PHE A 251 7.31 22.28 13.93
C PHE A 251 8.78 22.35 13.51
N LEU A 252 9.34 23.54 13.29
CA LEU A 252 10.78 23.67 12.97
C LEU A 252 11.69 23.23 14.12
N GLU A 253 11.24 23.35 15.38
CA GLU A 253 11.97 22.76 16.50
C GLU A 253 11.93 21.22 16.44
N ARG A 254 10.77 20.64 16.11
CA ARG A 254 10.64 19.19 15.87
C ARG A 254 11.55 18.72 14.74
N ARG A 255 11.58 19.43 13.60
CA ARG A 255 12.43 19.12 12.45
C ARG A 255 13.90 19.19 12.83
N ALA A 256 14.31 20.22 13.57
CA ALA A 256 15.68 20.34 14.09
C ALA A 256 16.06 19.14 14.98
N ASN A 257 15.15 18.69 15.85
CA ASN A 257 15.38 17.53 16.70
C ASN A 257 15.50 16.23 15.90
N GLY A 258 14.62 16.03 14.90
CA GLY A 258 14.65 14.86 14.01
C GLY A 258 15.96 14.81 13.22
N TYR A 259 16.35 15.92 12.59
CA TYR A 259 17.59 16.02 11.81
C TYR A 259 18.85 15.84 12.65
N GLN A 260 18.89 16.44 13.85
CA GLN A 260 19.98 16.25 14.80
C GLN A 260 20.14 14.77 15.19
N ALA A 261 19.04 14.10 15.55
CA ALA A 261 19.08 12.67 15.88
C ALA A 261 19.47 11.80 14.68
N TYR A 262 18.99 12.14 13.48
CA TYR A 262 19.31 11.43 12.24
C TYR A 262 20.82 11.50 11.95
N TYR A 263 21.42 12.70 11.99
CA TYR A 263 22.87 12.87 11.85
C TYR A 263 23.62 12.10 12.93
N GLU A 264 23.20 12.20 14.18
CA GLU A 264 23.81 11.49 15.32
C GLU A 264 23.86 9.97 15.12
N HIS A 265 22.85 9.36 14.50
CA HIS A 265 22.68 7.91 14.50
C HIS A 265 23.05 7.21 13.19
N LEU A 266 23.46 7.96 12.16
CA LEU A 266 23.70 7.43 10.83
C LEU A 266 25.07 7.87 10.29
N PRO A 267 25.69 7.07 9.40
CA PRO A 267 27.07 7.28 8.96
C PRO A 267 27.18 8.37 7.88
N LEU A 268 26.77 9.60 8.21
CA LEU A 268 26.77 10.76 7.32
C LEU A 268 28.08 11.54 7.38
N ARG A 269 28.39 12.27 6.30
CA ARG A 269 29.57 13.12 6.26
C ARG A 269 29.39 14.39 7.12
N PRO A 270 30.49 15.00 7.60
CA PRO A 270 30.44 16.26 8.34
C PRO A 270 29.70 17.39 7.61
N GLU A 271 29.73 17.41 6.27
CA GLU A 271 29.01 18.40 5.45
C GLU A 271 27.48 18.31 5.59
N GLN A 272 26.97 17.16 6.05
CA GLN A 272 25.55 16.92 6.30
C GLN A 272 25.17 17.22 7.75
N ARG A 273 26.04 17.86 8.54
CA ARG A 273 25.69 18.24 9.91
C ARG A 273 24.58 19.30 9.92
N PRO A 274 23.49 19.11 10.67
CA PRO A 274 22.38 20.07 10.69
C PRO A 274 22.77 21.38 11.38
N THR A 275 22.14 22.46 10.93
CA THR A 275 22.11 23.75 11.63
C THR A 275 20.67 24.08 11.96
N GLY A 276 20.25 23.78 13.18
CA GLY A 276 18.84 23.89 13.58
C GLY A 276 17.96 23.01 12.68
N PRO A 277 16.92 23.55 12.03
CA PRO A 277 16.02 22.78 11.20
C PRO A 277 16.55 22.52 9.78
N ASP A 278 17.75 22.98 9.43
CA ASP A 278 18.26 22.88 8.05
C ASP A 278 19.46 21.94 7.95
N MET A 279 19.43 21.02 6.98
CA MET A 279 20.52 20.07 6.74
C MET A 279 20.62 19.74 5.24
N LEU A 280 21.83 19.82 4.68
CA LEU A 280 22.02 19.56 3.24
C LEU A 280 22.10 18.05 2.98
N MET A 281 20.98 17.46 2.56
CA MET A 281 20.92 16.01 2.34
C MET A 281 21.19 15.60 0.89
N TYR A 282 20.71 16.36 -0.09
CA TYR A 282 20.90 16.04 -1.50
C TYR A 282 22.38 16.19 -1.92
N ARG A 283 22.89 15.21 -2.68
CA ARG A 283 24.31 15.17 -3.12
C ARG A 283 24.53 14.17 -4.25
N ARG A 284 25.74 14.18 -4.82
CA ARG A 284 26.16 13.22 -5.87
C ARG A 284 27.09 12.18 -5.31
N VAL A 285 26.94 10.95 -5.80
CA VAL A 285 27.86 9.84 -5.56
C VAL A 285 28.18 9.19 -6.90
N ASP A 286 29.46 9.03 -7.22
CA ASP A 286 29.92 8.47 -8.48
C ASP A 286 30.54 7.09 -8.27
N PHE A 287 30.28 6.18 -9.22
CA PHE A 287 30.92 4.87 -9.31
C PHE A 287 31.75 4.81 -10.59
N GLY A 288 32.93 5.44 -10.55
CA GLY A 288 33.78 5.63 -11.74
C GLY A 288 33.03 6.35 -12.87
N ARG A 289 33.02 5.77 -14.07
CA ARG A 289 32.15 6.20 -15.20
C ARG A 289 30.92 5.33 -15.39
N LEU A 290 30.72 4.32 -14.54
CA LEU A 290 29.62 3.39 -14.73
C LEU A 290 28.29 4.05 -14.34
N ALA A 291 28.23 4.66 -13.15
CA ALA A 291 27.02 5.30 -12.66
C ALA A 291 27.30 6.63 -11.94
N GLN A 292 26.40 7.59 -12.11
CA GLN A 292 26.29 8.80 -11.29
C GLN A 292 24.94 8.77 -10.58
N PHE A 293 24.96 8.79 -9.26
CA PHE A 293 23.76 8.90 -8.41
C PHE A 293 23.53 10.35 -8.04
N SER A 294 22.33 10.86 -8.33
CA SER A 294 21.80 12.10 -7.75
C SER A 294 20.85 11.69 -6.62
N VAL A 295 21.35 11.74 -5.39
CA VAL A 295 20.57 11.44 -4.18
C VAL A 295 19.79 12.70 -3.82
N LEU A 296 18.46 12.59 -3.77
CA LEU A 296 17.55 13.72 -3.57
C LEU A 296 17.03 13.79 -2.14
N ASP A 297 16.60 15.00 -1.78
CA ASP A 297 15.69 15.32 -0.69
C ASP A 297 14.38 15.85 -1.29
N THR A 298 13.26 15.18 -1.03
CA THR A 298 11.93 15.60 -1.51
C THR A 298 11.02 16.07 -0.38
N ARG A 299 11.57 16.36 0.81
CA ARG A 299 10.78 16.78 1.98
C ARG A 299 11.16 18.15 2.52
N GLN A 300 12.44 18.47 2.66
CA GLN A 300 12.85 19.74 3.30
C GLN A 300 12.46 20.99 2.50
N TYR A 301 12.32 20.87 1.17
CA TYR A 301 12.16 22.01 0.26
C TYR A 301 10.86 21.99 -0.54
N ARG A 302 10.01 20.96 -0.37
CA ARG A 302 8.76 20.84 -1.12
C ARG A 302 7.74 21.88 -0.69
N SER A 303 6.87 22.26 -1.63
CA SER A 303 5.62 22.94 -1.29
C SER A 303 4.72 21.99 -0.49
N ASP A 304 3.82 22.54 0.32
CA ASP A 304 2.76 21.77 0.99
C ASP A 304 1.97 20.92 -0.01
N GLN A 305 1.37 19.82 0.43
CA GLN A 305 0.52 18.97 -0.41
C GLN A 305 -0.77 19.70 -0.76
N ALA A 306 -1.26 19.48 -1.97
CA ALA A 306 -2.43 20.19 -2.47
C ALA A 306 -3.70 19.71 -1.75
N LEU A 307 -4.74 20.53 -1.73
CA LEU A 307 -6.10 20.12 -1.41
C LEU A 307 -6.21 19.40 -0.04
N GLY A 308 -5.30 19.67 0.89
CA GLY A 308 -5.21 18.98 2.18
C GLY A 308 -4.81 17.51 2.08
N ASP A 309 -3.93 17.16 1.14
CA ASP A 309 -3.23 15.87 1.03
C ASP A 309 -4.10 14.64 0.70
N GLY A 310 -3.54 13.44 0.69
CA GLY A 310 -4.24 12.17 0.46
C GLY A 310 -4.61 11.91 -0.99
N ARG A 311 -5.51 10.94 -1.18
CA ARG A 311 -5.96 10.51 -2.51
C ARG A 311 -7.19 11.30 -2.94
N LYS A 312 -7.03 12.18 -3.93
CA LYS A 312 -8.09 13.10 -4.38
C LYS A 312 -8.01 13.36 -5.88
N GLU A 313 -9.08 13.94 -6.41
CA GLU A 313 -9.08 14.43 -7.79
C GLU A 313 -8.16 15.64 -7.92
N PRO A 314 -7.15 15.60 -8.80
CA PRO A 314 -6.22 16.70 -8.93
C PRO A 314 -6.89 17.87 -9.66
N THR A 315 -7.09 18.98 -8.96
CA THR A 315 -7.74 20.19 -9.48
C THR A 315 -6.98 21.44 -9.03
N GLY A 316 -7.22 22.55 -9.72
CA GLY A 316 -6.77 23.89 -9.30
C GLY A 316 -5.27 23.96 -8.98
N GLU A 317 -4.95 24.20 -7.71
CA GLU A 317 -3.59 24.42 -7.20
C GLU A 317 -2.61 23.28 -7.47
N VAL A 318 -3.07 22.05 -7.73
CA VAL A 318 -2.19 20.92 -8.10
C VAL A 318 -1.36 21.24 -9.35
N PHE A 319 -1.95 21.99 -10.29
CA PHE A 319 -1.31 22.34 -11.56
C PHE A 319 -0.55 23.66 -11.54
N ASP A 320 -0.39 24.29 -10.36
CA ASP A 320 0.38 25.53 -10.24
C ASP A 320 1.86 25.25 -10.59
N PRO A 321 2.42 25.93 -11.62
CA PRO A 321 3.79 25.67 -12.07
C PRO A 321 4.86 26.06 -11.04
N THR A 322 4.52 26.89 -10.04
CA THR A 322 5.44 27.35 -8.99
C THR A 322 5.66 26.32 -7.90
N ARG A 323 4.78 25.31 -7.80
CA ARG A 323 4.94 24.21 -6.85
C ARG A 323 6.12 23.34 -7.19
N THR A 324 6.74 22.79 -6.15
CA THR A 324 7.98 22.05 -6.28
C THR A 324 8.07 20.93 -5.25
N MET A 325 8.67 19.82 -5.65
CA MET A 325 9.00 18.69 -4.77
C MET A 325 10.41 18.82 -4.18
N THR A 326 11.33 19.48 -4.89
CA THR A 326 12.76 19.56 -4.52
C THR A 326 13.21 20.96 -4.11
N GLY A 327 12.37 21.99 -4.30
CA GLY A 327 12.83 23.36 -4.30
C GLY A 327 13.58 23.74 -5.59
N PRO A 328 13.67 25.03 -5.92
CA PRO A 328 14.27 25.49 -7.18
C PRO A 328 15.80 25.28 -7.26
N GLU A 329 16.50 25.32 -6.12
CA GLU A 329 17.96 25.17 -6.08
C GLU A 329 18.40 23.73 -6.35
N GLN A 330 17.78 22.76 -5.68
CA GLN A 330 18.03 21.34 -5.91
C GLN A 330 17.54 20.89 -7.29
N GLU A 331 16.40 21.42 -7.78
CA GLU A 331 15.94 21.13 -9.15
C GLU A 331 17.00 21.56 -10.17
N ARG A 332 17.47 22.81 -10.08
CA ARG A 332 18.55 23.31 -10.95
C ARG A 332 19.81 22.48 -10.82
N TRP A 333 20.23 22.16 -9.60
CA TRP A 333 21.38 21.31 -9.33
C TRP A 333 21.24 19.96 -10.04
N LEU A 334 20.07 19.31 -9.94
CA LEU A 334 19.79 18.01 -10.57
C LEU A 334 19.93 18.09 -12.09
N LEU A 335 19.20 19.01 -12.73
CA LEU A 335 19.18 19.16 -14.18
C LEU A 335 20.58 19.46 -14.74
N ASP A 336 21.33 20.33 -14.07
CA ASP A 336 22.71 20.66 -14.41
C ASP A 336 23.65 19.45 -14.34
N GLY A 337 23.49 18.60 -13.31
CA GLY A 337 24.28 17.38 -13.18
C GLY A 337 23.94 16.33 -14.22
N LEU A 338 22.66 16.13 -14.51
CA LEU A 338 22.22 15.21 -15.57
C LEU A 338 22.77 15.65 -16.93
N ARG A 339 22.80 16.96 -17.21
CA ARG A 339 23.35 17.50 -18.45
C ARG A 339 24.87 17.34 -18.59
N ARG A 340 25.61 17.48 -17.48
CA ARG A 340 27.07 17.41 -17.47
C ARG A 340 27.61 15.98 -17.33
N SER A 341 26.77 15.04 -16.89
CA SER A 341 27.17 13.67 -16.62
C SER A 341 27.79 13.00 -17.84
N LYS A 342 28.86 12.25 -17.59
CA LYS A 342 29.46 11.33 -18.57
C LYS A 342 29.37 9.87 -18.12
N ALA A 343 28.58 9.60 -17.07
CA ALA A 343 28.33 8.25 -16.60
C ALA A 343 27.47 7.48 -17.60
N ARG A 344 27.61 6.15 -17.64
CA ARG A 344 26.76 5.28 -18.45
C ARG A 344 25.33 5.26 -17.94
N TRP A 345 25.16 5.16 -16.63
CA TRP A 345 23.86 5.17 -15.96
C TRP A 345 23.71 6.44 -15.13
N ASN A 346 22.58 7.13 -15.28
CA ASN A 346 22.24 8.31 -14.49
C ASN A 346 21.09 7.97 -13.55
N VAL A 347 21.39 7.88 -12.27
CA VAL A 347 20.45 7.39 -11.26
C VAL A 347 19.90 8.57 -10.47
N ILE A 348 18.57 8.65 -10.35
CA ILE A 348 17.89 9.57 -9.44
C ILE A 348 17.39 8.73 -8.26
N ALA A 349 18.07 8.82 -7.12
CA ALA A 349 17.70 8.10 -5.91
C ALA A 349 16.87 9.02 -5.02
N GLN A 350 15.59 8.70 -4.83
CA GLN A 350 14.63 9.57 -4.13
C GLN A 350 13.55 8.74 -3.42
N GLN A 351 12.63 9.43 -2.76
CA GLN A 351 11.78 8.91 -1.70
C GLN A 351 10.55 8.16 -2.21
N THR A 352 9.83 8.70 -3.20
CA THR A 352 8.44 8.28 -3.50
C THR A 352 8.19 7.97 -4.98
N ILE A 353 6.99 7.54 -5.38
CA ILE A 353 6.69 7.15 -6.76
C ILE A 353 6.68 8.38 -7.68
N MET A 354 7.52 8.37 -8.71
CA MET A 354 7.61 9.38 -9.76
C MET A 354 6.60 9.15 -10.88
N ALA A 355 6.37 7.91 -11.30
CA ALA A 355 5.34 7.61 -12.29
C ALA A 355 3.97 8.13 -11.85
N ALA A 356 3.14 8.54 -12.81
CA ALA A 356 1.75 8.87 -12.48
C ALA A 356 0.99 7.60 -12.08
N PHE A 357 0.05 7.69 -11.14
CA PHE A 357 -0.83 6.58 -10.80
C PHE A 357 -2.26 7.06 -10.56
N ASP A 358 -3.16 6.64 -11.44
CA ASP A 358 -4.59 6.87 -11.31
C ASP A 358 -5.28 5.73 -10.54
N TYR A 359 -5.91 6.06 -9.42
CA TYR A 359 -6.72 5.13 -8.65
C TYR A 359 -8.17 5.01 -9.18
N ASP A 360 -8.58 5.88 -10.11
CA ASP A 360 -9.89 5.87 -10.74
C ASP A 360 -9.85 5.09 -12.08
N LEU A 361 -10.84 4.23 -12.34
CA LEU A 361 -11.01 3.59 -13.66
C LEU A 361 -12.16 4.21 -14.47
N GLY A 362 -12.86 5.19 -13.87
CA GLY A 362 -13.87 6.01 -14.52
C GLY A 362 -13.26 7.12 -15.39
N PRO A 363 -14.08 8.08 -15.85
CA PRO A 363 -13.60 9.23 -16.63
C PRO A 363 -12.88 10.30 -15.77
N GLY A 364 -12.93 10.16 -14.44
CA GLY A 364 -12.21 11.02 -13.50
C GLY A 364 -10.75 10.63 -13.39
N ARG A 365 -10.08 11.20 -12.39
CA ARG A 365 -8.73 10.81 -12.01
C ARG A 365 -8.59 10.98 -10.51
N ILE A 366 -8.11 9.97 -9.79
CA ILE A 366 -7.77 10.08 -8.37
C ILE A 366 -6.28 9.80 -8.23
N VAL A 367 -5.53 10.72 -7.63
CA VAL A 367 -4.08 10.56 -7.44
C VAL A 367 -3.68 10.76 -5.99
N ASN A 368 -2.51 10.23 -5.61
CA ASN A 368 -1.90 10.53 -4.31
C ASN A 368 -1.18 11.89 -4.36
N LEU A 369 -1.66 12.85 -3.58
CA LEU A 369 -1.14 14.22 -3.55
C LEU A 369 0.18 14.40 -2.77
N ASP A 370 0.62 13.39 -2.02
CA ASP A 370 1.93 13.41 -1.35
C ASP A 370 3.08 13.05 -2.30
N GLN A 371 2.78 12.30 -3.37
CA GLN A 371 3.75 11.80 -4.34
C GLN A 371 3.95 12.79 -5.49
N TRP A 372 4.72 12.41 -6.51
CA TRP A 372 4.97 13.27 -7.67
C TRP A 372 3.69 13.63 -8.45
N ASP A 373 2.59 12.89 -8.27
CA ASP A 373 1.27 13.25 -8.81
C ASP A 373 0.62 14.48 -8.16
N GLY A 374 1.04 14.86 -6.95
CA GLY A 374 0.69 16.14 -6.34
C GLY A 374 1.45 17.32 -6.93
N TYR A 375 2.50 17.07 -7.71
CA TYR A 375 3.41 18.08 -8.26
C TYR A 375 3.66 17.90 -9.78
N PRO A 376 2.62 17.76 -10.62
CA PRO A 376 2.77 17.41 -12.03
C PRO A 376 3.68 18.38 -12.81
N PRO A 377 3.60 19.72 -12.66
CA PRO A 377 4.53 20.62 -13.33
C PRO A 377 5.99 20.39 -12.96
N ALA A 378 6.29 20.08 -11.68
CA ALA A 378 7.65 19.79 -11.23
C ALA A 378 8.17 18.47 -11.81
N ARG A 379 7.33 17.43 -11.83
CA ARG A 379 7.63 16.17 -12.51
C ARG A 379 7.92 16.40 -13.99
N SER A 380 7.05 17.12 -14.69
CA SER A 380 7.20 17.40 -16.13
C SER A 380 8.51 18.13 -16.42
N ARG A 381 8.91 19.13 -15.63
CA ARG A 381 10.20 19.82 -15.83
C ARG A 381 11.40 18.86 -15.83
N ILE A 382 11.39 17.85 -14.96
CA ILE A 382 12.48 16.85 -14.88
C ILE A 382 12.39 15.87 -16.04
N LEU A 383 11.21 15.29 -16.29
CA LEU A 383 11.01 14.29 -17.35
C LEU A 383 11.22 14.87 -18.75
N ASP A 384 10.71 16.07 -19.01
CA ASP A 384 10.91 16.80 -20.26
C ASP A 384 12.38 17.17 -20.46
N PHE A 385 13.10 17.50 -19.38
CA PHE A 385 14.53 17.76 -19.45
C PHE A 385 15.31 16.51 -19.85
N ILE A 386 15.01 15.37 -19.23
CA ILE A 386 15.60 14.06 -19.57
C ILE A 386 15.37 13.75 -21.05
N ALA A 387 14.13 13.91 -21.52
CA ALA A 387 13.76 13.67 -22.91
C ALA A 387 14.50 14.61 -23.88
N THR A 388 14.51 15.91 -23.57
CA THR A 388 15.11 16.97 -24.41
C THR A 388 16.62 16.82 -24.53
N HIS A 389 17.31 16.54 -23.42
CA HIS A 389 18.77 16.44 -23.38
C HIS A 389 19.28 15.03 -23.66
N ARG A 390 18.38 14.05 -23.84
CA ARG A 390 18.71 12.63 -24.10
C ARG A 390 19.72 12.11 -23.07
N VAL A 391 19.43 12.35 -21.80
CA VAL A 391 20.26 11.87 -20.68
C VAL A 391 20.51 10.38 -20.85
N SER A 392 21.75 9.94 -20.68
CA SER A 392 22.12 8.53 -20.90
C SER A 392 21.56 7.65 -19.78
N ASN A 393 20.80 6.63 -20.17
CA ASN A 393 20.23 5.58 -19.31
C ASN A 393 19.73 6.08 -17.94
N PRO A 394 18.70 6.94 -17.91
CA PRO A 394 18.11 7.43 -16.69
C PRO A 394 17.32 6.33 -15.96
N VAL A 395 17.65 6.12 -14.69
CA VAL A 395 16.94 5.20 -13.78
C VAL A 395 16.51 5.96 -12.53
N VAL A 396 15.25 5.80 -12.12
CA VAL A 396 14.71 6.39 -10.89
C VAL A 396 14.52 5.28 -9.86
N LEU A 397 14.97 5.51 -8.63
CA LEU A 397 14.75 4.64 -7.48
C LEU A 397 13.78 5.34 -6.52
N GLY A 398 12.80 4.60 -6.00
CA GLY A 398 11.79 5.09 -5.06
C GLY A 398 11.48 4.11 -3.92
N GLY A 399 10.85 4.60 -2.86
CA GLY A 399 10.36 3.87 -1.69
C GLY A 399 8.95 4.36 -1.31
N ASP A 400 8.74 4.79 -0.05
CA ASP A 400 7.51 5.38 0.53
C ASP A 400 6.27 4.47 0.51
N TRP A 401 5.85 4.00 -0.65
CA TRP A 401 4.53 3.40 -0.85
C TRP A 401 4.40 1.92 -0.42
N HIS A 402 5.38 1.41 0.33
CA HIS A 402 5.41 0.08 0.96
C HIS A 402 5.18 -1.12 0.01
N THR A 403 5.39 -0.92 -1.28
CA THR A 403 5.03 -1.89 -2.34
C THR A 403 6.06 -1.84 -3.47
N HIS A 404 6.25 -2.96 -4.17
CA HIS A 404 7.17 -3.02 -5.31
C HIS A 404 6.52 -2.52 -6.59
N TRP A 405 7.28 -1.76 -7.38
CA TRP A 405 6.87 -1.31 -8.70
C TRP A 405 8.00 -1.35 -9.71
N VAL A 406 7.63 -1.59 -10.97
CA VAL A 406 8.46 -1.30 -12.13
C VAL A 406 7.64 -0.46 -13.09
N ASN A 407 8.06 0.77 -13.34
CA ASN A 407 7.31 1.72 -14.16
C ASN A 407 8.12 2.19 -15.36
N ASP A 408 7.44 2.35 -16.48
CA ASP A 408 7.93 3.14 -17.61
C ASP A 408 7.65 4.62 -17.34
N LEU A 409 8.69 5.47 -17.32
CA LEU A 409 8.52 6.91 -17.19
C LEU A 409 8.39 7.56 -18.57
N LYS A 410 7.36 8.39 -18.71
CA LYS A 410 6.96 9.04 -19.96
C LYS A 410 6.87 10.56 -19.77
N THR A 411 6.99 11.33 -20.85
CA THR A 411 6.71 12.78 -20.82
C THR A 411 5.21 13.08 -20.71
N ASP A 412 4.36 12.16 -21.19
CA ASP A 412 2.91 12.21 -21.08
C ASP A 412 2.39 10.83 -20.67
N PHE A 413 1.77 10.74 -19.50
CA PHE A 413 1.17 9.50 -18.98
C PHE A 413 -0.27 9.29 -19.46
N THR A 414 -0.90 10.31 -20.06
CA THR A 414 -2.25 10.22 -20.61
C THR A 414 -2.29 9.60 -22.01
N ASP A 415 -1.14 9.57 -22.70
CA ASP A 415 -0.94 8.86 -23.96
C ASP A 415 -0.14 7.57 -23.74
N PRO A 416 -0.77 6.37 -23.78
CA PRO A 416 -0.08 5.10 -23.67
C PRO A 416 1.03 4.90 -24.72
N ALA A 417 0.90 5.54 -25.89
CA ALA A 417 1.88 5.48 -26.98
C ALA A 417 3.07 6.44 -26.78
N ALA A 418 3.00 7.35 -25.80
CA ALA A 418 4.11 8.25 -25.50
C ALA A 418 5.38 7.45 -25.20
N LYS A 419 6.51 7.97 -25.68
CA LYS A 419 7.80 7.29 -25.60
C LYS A 419 8.23 7.12 -24.13
N THR A 420 8.66 5.91 -23.76
CA THR A 420 9.38 5.68 -22.51
C THR A 420 10.76 6.34 -22.57
N ILE A 421 11.06 7.18 -21.59
CA ILE A 421 12.30 7.99 -21.52
C ILE A 421 13.23 7.58 -20.37
N ALA A 422 12.69 6.92 -19.34
CA ALA A 422 13.42 6.41 -18.19
C ALA A 422 12.69 5.21 -17.60
N THR A 423 13.39 4.46 -16.73
CA THR A 423 12.81 3.36 -15.96
C THR A 423 12.78 3.73 -14.49
N GLU A 424 11.70 3.40 -13.81
CA GLU A 424 11.58 3.53 -12.37
C GLU A 424 11.47 2.16 -11.70
N PHE A 425 12.24 1.97 -10.64
CA PHE A 425 12.13 0.85 -9.70
C PHE A 425 11.74 1.38 -8.33
N VAL A 426 10.58 0.97 -7.83
CA VAL A 426 10.13 1.30 -6.47
C VAL A 426 10.27 0.07 -5.60
N GLY A 427 10.97 0.23 -4.49
CA GLY A 427 11.20 -0.81 -3.49
C GLY A 427 9.99 -0.93 -2.58
N THR A 428 9.62 -2.16 -2.24
CA THR A 428 8.75 -2.38 -1.09
C THR A 428 9.45 -1.92 0.20
N SER A 429 8.68 -1.84 1.27
CA SER A 429 9.17 -1.67 2.63
C SER A 429 9.93 -2.89 3.17
N ILE A 430 10.91 -2.63 4.04
CA ILE A 430 11.55 -3.67 4.87
C ILE A 430 10.52 -4.35 5.79
N SER A 431 9.60 -3.58 6.36
CA SER A 431 8.60 -4.11 7.31
C SER A 431 7.29 -3.33 7.39
N SER A 432 7.22 -2.08 6.93
CA SER A 432 5.99 -1.28 6.97
C SER A 432 4.86 -1.89 6.12
N GLY A 433 3.61 -1.86 6.61
CA GLY A 433 2.48 -2.50 5.94
C GLY A 433 1.86 -1.64 4.82
N ALA A 434 1.28 -2.29 3.81
CA ALA A 434 0.63 -1.64 2.66
C ALA A 434 -0.90 -1.75 2.76
N GLY A 435 -1.54 -0.94 3.61
CA GLY A 435 -2.99 -0.99 3.85
C GLY A 435 -3.85 -0.62 2.63
N TRP A 436 -3.25 -0.07 1.59
CA TRP A 436 -3.86 0.39 0.33
C TRP A 436 -3.62 -0.56 -0.85
N ASP A 437 -3.08 -1.77 -0.64
CA ASP A 437 -2.77 -2.75 -1.72
C ASP A 437 -3.99 -3.04 -2.61
N ALA A 438 -5.17 -3.18 -2.00
CA ALA A 438 -6.41 -3.44 -2.73
C ALA A 438 -6.76 -2.31 -3.72
N ASP A 439 -6.65 -1.06 -3.28
CA ASP A 439 -6.97 0.12 -4.09
C ASP A 439 -5.99 0.28 -5.26
N VAL A 440 -4.70 0.00 -5.01
CA VAL A 440 -3.69 0.00 -6.07
C VAL A 440 -4.01 -1.07 -7.11
N ARG A 441 -4.31 -2.31 -6.68
CA ARG A 441 -4.65 -3.39 -7.61
C ARG A 441 -5.84 -3.05 -8.49
N ALA A 442 -6.85 -2.39 -7.90
CA ALA A 442 -7.98 -1.89 -8.66
C ALA A 442 -7.53 -0.90 -9.73
N GLY A 443 -6.70 0.09 -9.38
CA GLY A 443 -6.20 1.14 -10.29
C GLY A 443 -5.26 0.68 -11.42
N LEU A 444 -4.64 -0.51 -11.33
CA LEU A 444 -3.63 -0.95 -12.31
C LEU A 444 -4.11 -0.91 -13.77
N ALA A 445 -5.39 -1.17 -14.02
CA ALA A 445 -5.96 -1.16 -15.36
C ALA A 445 -5.95 0.23 -16.04
N ALA A 446 -5.98 1.31 -15.24
CA ALA A 446 -5.86 2.68 -15.75
C ALA A 446 -4.40 3.11 -16.03
N ASN A 447 -3.41 2.31 -15.62
CA ASN A 447 -2.00 2.70 -15.59
C ASN A 447 -1.11 1.76 -16.42
N PRO A 448 -1.24 1.74 -17.76
CA PRO A 448 -0.56 0.77 -18.63
C PRO A 448 0.98 0.89 -18.67
N HIS A 449 1.54 1.97 -18.11
CA HIS A 449 2.98 2.15 -17.92
C HIS A 449 3.52 1.40 -16.70
N VAL A 450 2.67 0.93 -15.78
CA VAL A 450 3.07 0.05 -14.68
C VAL A 450 3.31 -1.34 -15.24
N ARG A 451 4.57 -1.77 -15.25
CA ARG A 451 5.01 -3.07 -15.79
C ARG A 451 4.99 -4.18 -14.76
N PHE A 452 5.03 -3.83 -13.48
CA PHE A 452 4.96 -4.76 -12.37
C PHE A 452 4.46 -4.06 -11.11
N TYR A 453 3.66 -4.79 -10.33
CA TYR A 453 3.23 -4.38 -9.00
C TYR A 453 3.22 -5.58 -8.04
N ASN A 454 3.71 -5.37 -6.82
CA ASN A 454 3.44 -6.27 -5.70
C ASN A 454 3.32 -5.51 -4.38
N GLY A 455 2.14 -5.54 -3.75
CA GLY A 455 1.95 -5.03 -2.39
C GLY A 455 1.71 -6.09 -1.32
N SER A 456 1.92 -7.37 -1.65
CA SER A 456 1.69 -8.48 -0.70
C SER A 456 2.88 -8.70 0.24
N TYR A 457 4.10 -8.55 -0.26
CA TYR A 457 5.31 -8.92 0.48
C TYR A 457 6.21 -7.72 0.78
N ARG A 458 7.03 -7.88 1.83
CA ARG A 458 8.07 -6.93 2.27
C ARG A 458 9.44 -7.42 1.79
N GLY A 459 10.46 -6.59 1.81
CA GLY A 459 11.77 -6.93 1.26
C GLY A 459 12.57 -5.71 0.78
N TYR A 460 13.27 -5.88 -0.34
CA TYR A 460 14.21 -4.88 -0.89
C TYR A 460 14.50 -5.15 -2.37
N VAL A 461 15.35 -4.34 -3.02
CA VAL A 461 15.76 -4.58 -4.42
C VAL A 461 17.27 -4.67 -4.51
N ILE A 462 17.77 -5.67 -5.25
CA ILE A 462 19.18 -5.78 -5.65
C ILE A 462 19.33 -5.28 -7.08
N CYS A 463 20.32 -4.44 -7.32
CA CYS A 463 20.69 -3.95 -8.64
C CYS A 463 22.09 -4.48 -9.02
N ASP A 464 22.18 -5.13 -10.19
CA ASP A 464 23.42 -5.65 -10.78
C ASP A 464 23.66 -4.93 -12.12
N VAL A 465 24.69 -4.09 -12.17
CA VAL A 465 24.87 -3.07 -13.20
C VAL A 465 26.22 -3.26 -13.89
N THR A 466 26.20 -3.18 -15.22
CA THR A 466 27.39 -3.19 -16.09
C THR A 466 27.25 -2.10 -17.14
N GLU A 467 28.26 -1.87 -17.98
CA GLU A 467 28.13 -0.89 -19.08
C GLU A 467 26.97 -1.21 -20.05
N ARG A 468 26.54 -2.48 -20.15
CA ARG A 468 25.55 -2.94 -21.13
C ARG A 468 24.13 -3.14 -20.59
N ARG A 469 24.00 -3.36 -19.28
CA ARG A 469 22.72 -3.69 -18.65
C ARG A 469 22.64 -3.19 -17.22
N TRP A 470 21.42 -2.92 -16.80
CA TRP A 470 20.98 -2.77 -15.42
C TRP A 470 19.98 -3.86 -15.11
N ARG A 471 20.30 -4.78 -14.21
CA ARG A 471 19.38 -5.82 -13.73
C ARG A 471 18.88 -5.45 -12.35
N ALA A 472 17.57 -5.57 -12.11
CA ALA A 472 16.94 -5.40 -10.81
C ALA A 472 16.25 -6.70 -10.38
N ASP A 473 16.66 -7.28 -9.25
CA ASP A 473 16.02 -8.43 -8.61
C ASP A 473 15.20 -7.93 -7.41
N LEU A 474 13.87 -8.10 -7.49
CA LEU A 474 12.94 -7.68 -6.44
C LEU A 474 12.88 -8.78 -5.38
N ARG A 475 13.50 -8.53 -4.23
CA ARG A 475 13.64 -9.48 -3.11
C ARG A 475 12.47 -9.32 -2.16
N ILE A 476 11.89 -10.45 -1.74
CA ILE A 476 10.79 -10.52 -0.77
C ILE A 476 11.14 -11.45 0.39
N VAL A 477 10.54 -11.21 1.54
CA VAL A 477 10.38 -12.18 2.64
C VAL A 477 8.92 -12.61 2.73
N LEU A 478 8.66 -13.87 3.09
CA LEU A 478 7.29 -14.40 3.15
C LEU A 478 6.45 -13.79 4.27
N ASP A 479 7.09 -13.44 5.38
CA ASP A 479 6.48 -12.79 6.53
C ASP A 479 7.53 -11.91 7.23
N ALA A 480 7.33 -10.59 7.20
CA ALA A 480 8.27 -9.65 7.83
C ALA A 480 8.25 -9.71 9.37
N ARG A 481 7.24 -10.35 9.98
CA ARG A 481 7.13 -10.52 11.44
C ARG A 481 7.88 -11.73 11.96
N ASP A 482 8.27 -12.65 11.09
CA ASP A 482 9.09 -13.81 11.45
C ASP A 482 10.57 -13.50 11.19
N ALA A 483 11.37 -13.41 12.25
CA ALA A 483 12.82 -13.17 12.17
C ALA A 483 13.55 -14.20 11.31
N LEU A 484 13.00 -15.42 11.20
CA LEU A 484 13.59 -16.50 10.42
C LEU A 484 13.02 -16.60 9.00
N SER A 485 12.12 -15.70 8.60
CA SER A 485 11.39 -15.78 7.32
C SER A 485 12.33 -15.86 6.11
N PRO A 486 12.21 -16.90 5.27
CA PRO A 486 13.06 -17.06 4.10
C PRO A 486 12.80 -15.94 3.07
N ALA A 487 13.84 -15.61 2.31
CA ALA A 487 13.81 -14.59 1.28
C ALA A 487 13.93 -15.17 -0.14
N TYR A 488 13.22 -14.56 -1.09
CA TYR A 488 13.12 -15.00 -2.47
C TYR A 488 13.14 -13.83 -3.44
N THR A 489 13.42 -14.10 -4.71
CA THR A 489 13.26 -13.10 -5.78
C THR A 489 11.89 -13.29 -6.42
N ILE A 490 10.98 -12.33 -6.24
CA ILE A 490 9.62 -12.43 -6.80
C ILE A 490 9.58 -12.11 -8.29
N ALA A 491 10.45 -11.21 -8.74
CA ALA A 491 10.59 -10.82 -10.13
C ALA A 491 12.00 -10.29 -10.40
N ALA A 492 12.48 -10.45 -11.64
CA ALA A 492 13.72 -9.86 -12.12
C ALA A 492 13.51 -9.13 -13.45
N PHE A 493 14.07 -7.94 -13.54
CA PHE A 493 13.94 -7.04 -14.69
C PHE A 493 15.31 -6.59 -15.19
N GLU A 494 15.39 -6.29 -16.49
CA GLU A 494 16.57 -5.70 -17.10
C GLU A 494 16.21 -4.44 -17.89
N VAL A 495 17.09 -3.43 -17.80
CA VAL A 495 17.16 -2.28 -18.70
C VAL A 495 18.45 -2.41 -19.49
N ARG A 496 18.39 -2.25 -20.81
CA ARG A 496 19.56 -2.31 -21.69
C ARG A 496 20.14 -0.92 -21.92
N ASP A 497 21.45 -0.87 -22.17
CA ASP A 497 22.10 0.37 -22.60
C ASP A 497 21.41 0.96 -23.84
N GLY A 498 21.01 2.23 -23.75
CA GLY A 498 20.35 2.98 -24.80
C GLY A 498 18.84 2.72 -24.95
N GLU A 499 18.25 1.81 -24.16
CA GLU A 499 16.85 1.39 -24.28
C GLU A 499 16.10 1.64 -22.95
N PRO A 500 15.46 2.80 -22.77
CA PRO A 500 14.61 3.06 -21.60
C PRO A 500 13.40 2.13 -21.56
N GLY A 501 13.02 1.70 -20.36
CA GLY A 501 11.97 0.71 -20.12
C GLY A 501 12.57 -0.62 -19.66
N ALA A 502 11.99 -1.19 -18.61
CA ALA A 502 12.42 -2.48 -18.09
C ALA A 502 11.60 -3.61 -18.71
N TYR A 503 12.28 -4.70 -19.08
CA TYR A 503 11.62 -5.93 -19.47
C TYR A 503 11.94 -7.03 -18.46
N ARG A 504 10.96 -7.89 -18.21
CA ARG A 504 11.10 -9.01 -17.28
C ARG A 504 12.02 -10.07 -17.88
N ILE A 505 13.02 -10.52 -17.12
CA ILE A 505 14.03 -11.50 -17.57
C ILE A 505 13.98 -12.83 -16.85
N ASP A 506 13.29 -12.90 -15.72
CA ASP A 506 13.03 -14.19 -15.09
C ASP A 506 11.82 -14.87 -15.70
N ALA A 507 11.79 -16.18 -15.54
CA ALA A 507 10.54 -16.91 -15.68
C ALA A 507 9.69 -16.79 -14.40
N GLY A 508 10.31 -16.41 -13.26
CA GLY A 508 9.78 -16.37 -11.90
C GLY A 508 10.05 -17.66 -11.09
N ASP A 509 10.15 -17.55 -9.76
CA ASP A 509 9.85 -18.66 -8.84
C ASP A 509 8.34 -18.58 -8.49
N GLY A 510 7.64 -19.72 -8.46
CA GLY A 510 6.21 -19.78 -8.12
C GLY A 510 5.30 -20.27 -9.25
N ILE A 511 4.03 -19.86 -9.21
CA ILE A 511 2.98 -20.26 -10.14
C ILE A 511 2.71 -19.11 -11.10
N VAL A 512 2.84 -19.39 -12.39
CA VAL A 512 2.47 -18.47 -13.48
C VAL A 512 1.39 -19.13 -14.31
N GLY A 513 0.44 -18.38 -14.83
CA GLY A 513 -0.60 -18.99 -15.62
C GLY A 513 -1.58 -18.02 -16.20
N ARG A 514 -2.49 -18.54 -17.00
CA ARG A 514 -3.57 -17.76 -17.58
C ARG A 514 -4.92 -18.38 -17.26
N VAL A 515 -5.87 -17.54 -16.88
CA VAL A 515 -7.27 -17.93 -16.72
C VAL A 515 -8.08 -17.44 -17.91
N THR A 516 -8.82 -18.36 -18.53
CA THR A 516 -9.62 -18.09 -19.73
C THR A 516 -11.03 -18.65 -19.62
N ASP A 517 -11.96 -18.08 -20.36
CA ASP A 517 -13.30 -18.61 -20.52
C ASP A 517 -13.22 -19.89 -21.37
N ALA A 518 -13.79 -20.98 -20.88
CA ALA A 518 -13.70 -22.28 -21.51
C ALA A 518 -14.41 -22.34 -22.88
N ALA A 519 -15.45 -21.53 -23.09
CA ALA A 519 -16.24 -21.52 -24.32
C ALA A 519 -15.65 -20.60 -25.39
N THR A 520 -15.18 -19.42 -24.99
CA THR A 520 -14.71 -18.38 -25.93
C THR A 520 -13.19 -18.32 -26.08
N GLY A 521 -12.44 -18.84 -25.12
CA GLY A 521 -10.99 -18.69 -25.04
C GLY A 521 -10.54 -17.27 -24.66
N ALA A 522 -11.48 -16.37 -24.35
CA ALA A 522 -11.17 -15.01 -23.93
C ALA A 522 -10.44 -15.01 -22.58
N ALA A 523 -9.51 -14.06 -22.42
CA ALA A 523 -8.89 -13.77 -21.13
C ALA A 523 -9.93 -13.38 -20.09
N LEU A 524 -9.80 -13.90 -18.87
CA LEU A 524 -10.65 -13.53 -17.76
C LEU A 524 -9.89 -12.63 -16.78
N PRO A 525 -10.13 -11.31 -16.77
CA PRO A 525 -9.65 -10.45 -15.70
C PRO A 525 -10.43 -10.67 -14.42
N ASN A 526 -9.90 -10.16 -13.31
CA ASN A 526 -10.62 -10.10 -12.02
C ASN A 526 -11.07 -11.46 -11.47
N VAL A 527 -10.41 -12.55 -11.89
CA VAL A 527 -10.62 -13.87 -11.29
C VAL A 527 -9.72 -13.97 -10.08
N GLN A 528 -10.30 -14.22 -8.91
CA GLN A 528 -9.52 -14.44 -7.69
C GLN A 528 -8.76 -15.75 -7.81
N VAL A 529 -7.47 -15.70 -7.53
CA VAL A 529 -6.57 -16.86 -7.45
C VAL A 529 -6.04 -16.97 -6.04
N THR A 530 -6.26 -18.12 -5.41
CA THR A 530 -5.74 -18.43 -4.08
C THR A 530 -4.80 -19.62 -4.16
N VAL A 531 -3.68 -19.53 -3.45
CA VAL A 531 -2.73 -20.64 -3.31
C VAL A 531 -2.75 -21.07 -1.86
N VAL A 532 -3.07 -22.33 -1.63
CA VAL A 532 -3.26 -22.92 -0.30
C VAL A 532 -2.23 -24.03 -0.10
N ARG A 533 -1.56 -24.02 1.05
CA ARG A 533 -0.62 -25.07 1.45
C ARG A 533 -1.35 -26.38 1.76
N ALA A 534 -0.61 -27.48 1.85
CA ALA A 534 -1.15 -28.79 2.20
C ALA A 534 -1.85 -28.82 3.59
N ASP A 535 -1.49 -27.91 4.50
CA ASP A 535 -2.10 -27.76 5.82
C ASP A 535 -3.40 -26.91 5.83
N GLY A 536 -3.84 -26.42 4.67
CA GLY A 536 -5.02 -25.58 4.53
C GLY A 536 -4.77 -24.08 4.73
N SER A 537 -3.56 -23.66 5.09
CA SER A 537 -3.22 -22.24 5.23
C SER A 537 -3.10 -21.56 3.86
N ARG A 538 -3.69 -20.36 3.73
CA ARG A 538 -3.60 -19.55 2.52
C ARG A 538 -2.22 -18.89 2.45
N LEU A 539 -1.50 -19.12 1.34
CA LEU A 539 -0.20 -18.52 1.03
C LEU A 539 -0.33 -17.24 0.20
N VAL A 540 -1.17 -17.28 -0.84
CA VAL A 540 -1.41 -16.14 -1.75
C VAL A 540 -2.92 -15.97 -1.94
N ALA A 541 -3.35 -14.72 -2.03
CA ALA A 541 -4.60 -14.31 -2.66
C ALA A 541 -4.26 -13.19 -3.66
N SER A 542 -4.63 -13.37 -4.92
CA SER A 542 -4.41 -12.40 -5.99
C SER A 542 -5.59 -12.41 -6.97
N THR A 543 -5.54 -11.56 -7.98
CA THR A 543 -6.53 -11.50 -9.07
C THR A 543 -5.82 -11.49 -10.41
N THR A 544 -6.46 -12.05 -11.43
CA THR A 544 -5.93 -12.00 -12.79
C THR A 544 -6.00 -10.60 -13.37
N ASP A 545 -5.00 -10.26 -14.19
CA ASP A 545 -4.90 -8.97 -14.88
C ASP A 545 -5.83 -8.88 -16.13
N PRO A 546 -5.87 -7.75 -16.86
CA PRO A 546 -6.66 -7.61 -18.10
C PRO A 546 -6.39 -8.67 -19.18
N SER A 547 -5.20 -9.28 -19.18
CA SER A 547 -4.81 -10.34 -20.12
C SER A 547 -5.18 -11.75 -19.61
N GLY A 548 -5.72 -11.84 -18.39
CA GLY A 548 -6.07 -13.08 -17.70
C GLY A 548 -4.87 -13.76 -17.04
N GLU A 549 -3.72 -13.10 -16.98
CA GLU A 549 -2.51 -13.66 -16.40
C GLU A 549 -2.54 -13.60 -14.88
N VAL A 550 -1.96 -14.62 -14.24
CA VAL A 550 -1.71 -14.68 -12.81
C VAL A 550 -0.25 -14.99 -12.54
N LEU A 551 0.32 -14.25 -11.59
CA LEU A 551 1.60 -14.54 -10.95
C LEU A 551 1.34 -14.70 -9.44
N ALA A 552 1.57 -15.90 -8.93
CA ALA A 552 1.48 -16.18 -7.49
C ALA A 552 2.79 -16.81 -7.03
N PHE A 553 3.53 -16.10 -6.17
CA PHE A 553 4.74 -16.66 -5.59
C PHE A 553 4.39 -17.84 -4.67
N ALA A 554 5.09 -18.96 -4.84
CA ALA A 554 5.03 -20.07 -3.90
C ALA A 554 6.42 -20.73 -3.82
N PRO A 555 6.94 -21.01 -2.61
CA PRO A 555 8.20 -21.71 -2.49
C PRO A 555 8.07 -23.15 -3.02
N PRO A 556 9.19 -23.85 -3.28
CA PRO A 556 9.12 -25.24 -3.74
C PRO A 556 8.30 -26.11 -2.77
N GLY A 557 7.33 -26.87 -3.31
CA GLY A 557 6.37 -27.61 -2.50
C GLY A 557 5.09 -27.96 -3.25
N SER A 558 4.13 -28.58 -2.56
CA SER A 558 2.82 -28.94 -3.11
C SER A 558 1.73 -28.01 -2.59
N TYR A 559 0.90 -27.52 -3.49
CA TYR A 559 -0.14 -26.53 -3.21
C TYR A 559 -1.44 -26.85 -3.93
N THR A 560 -2.54 -26.35 -3.38
CA THR A 560 -3.81 -26.24 -4.09
C THR A 560 -3.96 -24.82 -4.61
N VAL A 561 -4.08 -24.66 -5.92
CA VAL A 561 -4.45 -23.38 -6.53
C VAL A 561 -5.93 -23.40 -6.81
N ALA A 562 -6.70 -22.54 -6.15
CA ALA A 562 -8.13 -22.39 -6.36
C ALA A 562 -8.41 -21.05 -7.04
N VAL A 563 -9.14 -21.11 -8.14
CA VAL A 563 -9.60 -19.94 -8.90
C VAL A 563 -11.10 -19.79 -8.80
N ASN A 564 -11.54 -18.58 -8.46
CA ASN A 564 -12.94 -18.24 -8.26
C ASN A 564 -13.24 -16.91 -8.96
N GLY A 565 -14.14 -16.94 -9.93
CA GLY A 565 -14.60 -15.76 -10.67
C GLY A 565 -16.11 -15.64 -10.56
N VAL A 566 -16.60 -14.41 -10.40
CA VAL A 566 -18.05 -14.12 -10.40
C VAL A 566 -18.65 -14.64 -11.70
N GLY A 567 -19.72 -15.42 -11.62
CA GLY A 567 -20.39 -16.01 -12.78
C GLY A 567 -19.71 -17.25 -13.39
N TYR A 568 -18.69 -17.81 -12.73
CA TYR A 568 -18.01 -19.03 -13.15
C TYR A 568 -18.02 -20.11 -12.08
N GLU A 569 -17.93 -21.37 -12.51
CA GLU A 569 -17.67 -22.49 -11.60
C GLU A 569 -16.23 -22.42 -11.09
N PRO A 570 -16.00 -22.50 -9.76
CA PRO A 570 -14.66 -22.47 -9.21
C PRO A 570 -13.89 -23.73 -9.61
N VAL A 571 -12.59 -23.57 -9.87
CA VAL A 571 -11.70 -24.68 -10.22
C VAL A 571 -10.54 -24.71 -9.24
N SER A 572 -10.21 -25.89 -8.74
CA SER A 572 -9.03 -26.10 -7.91
C SER A 572 -8.09 -27.12 -8.55
N ARG A 573 -6.79 -26.87 -8.51
CA ARG A 573 -5.77 -27.76 -9.07
C ARG A 573 -4.61 -27.92 -8.10
N GLN A 574 -4.22 -29.17 -7.88
CA GLN A 574 -2.96 -29.48 -7.21
C GLN A 574 -1.81 -29.11 -8.13
N VAL A 575 -0.82 -28.40 -7.58
CA VAL A 575 0.41 -28.02 -8.28
C VAL A 575 1.61 -28.32 -7.40
N THR A 576 2.71 -28.71 -8.04
CA THR A 576 4.01 -28.84 -7.38
C THR A 576 4.92 -27.78 -7.96
N VAL A 577 5.41 -26.90 -7.09
CA VAL A 577 6.39 -25.88 -7.43
C VAL A 577 7.78 -26.44 -7.23
N ALA A 578 8.60 -26.32 -8.27
CA ALA A 578 10.02 -26.67 -8.23
C ALA A 578 10.86 -25.41 -8.05
N GLN A 579 12.05 -25.57 -7.45
CA GLN A 579 12.98 -24.47 -7.28
C GLN A 579 13.54 -24.00 -8.63
N GLY A 580 13.60 -22.68 -8.86
CA GLY A 580 14.22 -22.09 -10.05
C GLY A 580 13.46 -22.34 -11.35
N THR A 581 12.26 -22.90 -11.30
CA THR A 581 11.40 -23.12 -12.48
C THR A 581 9.97 -22.74 -12.14
N PRO A 582 9.34 -21.83 -12.91
CA PRO A 582 7.96 -21.46 -12.68
C PRO A 582 7.04 -22.62 -13.05
N THR A 583 6.05 -22.83 -12.21
CA THR A 583 4.98 -23.78 -12.45
C THR A 583 3.92 -23.12 -13.32
N LYS A 584 3.82 -23.56 -14.57
CA LYS A 584 2.79 -23.08 -15.50
C LYS A 584 1.44 -23.71 -15.18
N LEU A 585 0.42 -22.88 -14.99
CA LEU A 585 -0.93 -23.31 -14.65
C LEU A 585 -1.98 -22.52 -15.44
N ASP A 586 -2.30 -23.00 -16.63
CA ASP A 586 -3.43 -22.44 -17.39
C ASP A 586 -4.73 -23.12 -16.95
N LEU A 587 -5.73 -22.30 -16.62
CA LEU A 587 -7.04 -22.75 -16.16
C LEU A 587 -8.13 -22.20 -17.05
N ARG A 588 -9.13 -23.03 -17.32
CA ARG A 588 -10.31 -22.68 -18.11
C ARG A 588 -11.52 -22.74 -17.21
N LEU A 589 -12.26 -21.64 -17.12
CA LEU A 589 -13.47 -21.54 -16.31
C LEU A 589 -14.71 -21.71 -17.16
N THR A 590 -15.66 -22.49 -16.66
CA THR A 590 -16.98 -22.66 -17.29
C THR A 590 -17.97 -21.74 -16.61
N ARG A 591 -18.91 -21.15 -17.36
CA ARG A 591 -19.97 -20.31 -16.80
C ARG A 591 -20.80 -21.08 -15.78
N ALA A 592 -21.10 -20.42 -14.66
CA ALA A 592 -21.88 -21.00 -13.59
C ALA A 592 -23.35 -21.18 -14.00
N ALA A 593 -23.94 -22.31 -13.58
CA ALA A 593 -25.38 -22.48 -13.64
C ALA A 593 -26.07 -21.69 -12.51
N THR A 594 -27.36 -21.41 -12.67
CA THR A 594 -28.16 -20.73 -11.64
C THR A 594 -28.18 -21.54 -10.34
N ARG A 595 -27.80 -20.88 -9.24
CA ARG A 595 -27.57 -21.51 -7.93
C ARG A 595 -27.93 -20.59 -6.77
N ALA A 596 -28.33 -21.18 -5.63
CA ALA A 596 -28.33 -20.57 -4.31
C ALA A 596 -27.77 -21.57 -3.28
N GLY A 597 -26.81 -21.14 -2.46
CA GLY A 597 -26.29 -21.97 -1.37
C GLY A 597 -25.00 -21.45 -0.76
N ALA A 598 -24.52 -22.15 0.26
CA ALA A 598 -23.25 -21.89 0.93
C ALA A 598 -22.05 -22.36 0.08
N ASP A 599 -20.86 -22.28 0.67
CA ASP A 599 -19.56 -22.73 0.15
C ASP A 599 -18.99 -21.91 -1.02
N ARG A 600 -19.56 -20.73 -1.29
CA ARG A 600 -19.04 -19.77 -2.26
C ARG A 600 -18.87 -18.41 -1.61
N VAL A 601 -17.99 -17.60 -2.20
CA VAL A 601 -17.79 -16.20 -1.89
C VAL A 601 -17.79 -15.42 -3.20
N ILE A 602 -18.21 -14.16 -3.14
CA ILE A 602 -18.07 -13.23 -4.26
C ILE A 602 -16.73 -12.52 -4.04
N PRO A 603 -15.74 -12.66 -4.95
CA PRO A 603 -14.44 -12.03 -4.76
C PRO A 603 -14.52 -10.52 -4.98
N GLY A 604 -13.86 -9.76 -4.12
CA GLY A 604 -13.62 -8.33 -4.34
C GLY A 604 -12.94 -7.64 -3.17
N PRO A 605 -12.46 -6.39 -3.38
CA PRO A 605 -11.86 -5.59 -2.32
C PRO A 605 -12.78 -5.33 -1.12
N GLN A 606 -14.10 -5.31 -1.33
CA GLN A 606 -15.09 -5.07 -0.26
C GLN A 606 -15.86 -6.34 0.17
N ALA A 607 -15.45 -7.52 -0.32
CA ALA A 607 -16.17 -8.75 -0.04
C ALA A 607 -16.17 -9.08 1.45
N GLU A 608 -17.37 -9.12 2.03
CA GLU A 608 -17.60 -9.42 3.44
C GLU A 608 -18.08 -10.86 3.65
N ALA A 609 -18.79 -11.42 2.67
CA ALA A 609 -19.40 -12.72 2.84
C ALA A 609 -18.35 -13.82 3.02
N THR A 610 -18.63 -14.72 3.95
CA THR A 610 -17.84 -15.93 4.16
C THR A 610 -18.48 -17.10 3.41
N THR A 611 -17.77 -18.23 3.35
CA THR A 611 -18.33 -19.47 2.79
C THR A 611 -19.54 -20.00 3.55
N SER A 612 -19.88 -19.44 4.71
CA SER A 612 -21.07 -19.80 5.49
C SER A 612 -22.33 -19.05 5.05
N ASP A 613 -22.18 -17.94 4.34
CA ASP A 613 -23.28 -17.13 3.82
C ASP A 613 -23.84 -17.71 2.51
N LEU A 614 -25.05 -17.27 2.12
CA LEU A 614 -25.74 -17.83 0.98
C LEU A 614 -25.49 -17.00 -0.26
N VAL A 615 -24.80 -17.57 -1.25
CA VAL A 615 -24.58 -16.92 -2.55
C VAL A 615 -25.63 -17.38 -3.54
N LEU A 616 -26.40 -16.42 -4.06
CA LEU A 616 -27.25 -16.58 -5.24
C LEU A 616 -26.46 -16.11 -6.46
N GLY A 617 -26.37 -16.91 -7.52
CA GLY A 617 -25.60 -16.53 -8.71
C GLY A 617 -26.08 -17.21 -9.98
N ASN A 618 -25.84 -16.55 -11.11
CA ASN A 618 -25.98 -17.08 -12.47
C ASN A 618 -24.74 -16.69 -13.30
N ASP A 619 -24.84 -16.79 -14.62
CA ASP A 619 -23.77 -16.50 -15.59
C ASP A 619 -23.50 -15.01 -15.81
N LEU A 620 -24.29 -14.11 -15.20
CA LEU A 620 -24.25 -12.66 -15.36
C LEU A 620 -24.00 -11.89 -14.05
N VAL A 621 -24.52 -12.37 -12.91
CA VAL A 621 -24.46 -11.67 -11.62
C VAL A 621 -24.43 -12.65 -10.45
N ALA A 622 -23.83 -12.24 -9.34
CA ALA A 622 -23.94 -12.94 -8.05
C ALA A 622 -24.25 -11.96 -6.92
N LEU A 623 -25.04 -12.41 -5.94
CA LEU A 623 -25.40 -11.71 -4.71
C LEU A 623 -25.17 -12.64 -3.50
N ALA A 624 -24.43 -12.18 -2.51
CA ALA A 624 -24.29 -12.87 -1.23
C ALA A 624 -25.30 -12.31 -0.22
N VAL A 625 -26.01 -13.19 0.49
CA VAL A 625 -26.96 -12.84 1.55
C VAL A 625 -26.45 -13.41 2.87
N SER A 626 -26.29 -12.54 3.88
CA SER A 626 -25.81 -12.94 5.20
C SER A 626 -26.68 -14.03 5.81
N ALA A 627 -26.03 -15.13 6.22
CA ALA A 627 -26.62 -16.20 7.02
C ALA A 627 -26.07 -16.23 8.46
N GLY A 628 -25.19 -15.28 8.80
CA GLY A 628 -24.57 -15.19 10.12
C GLY A 628 -23.41 -14.21 10.20
N THR A 629 -22.78 -13.88 9.07
CA THR A 629 -21.75 -12.84 9.02
C THR A 629 -22.32 -11.49 9.42
N ASP A 630 -21.60 -10.79 10.29
CA ASP A 630 -22.00 -9.49 10.82
C ASP A 630 -21.18 -8.39 10.14
N ASP A 631 -21.87 -7.57 9.36
CA ASP A 631 -21.41 -6.30 8.86
C ASP A 631 -21.51 -5.30 10.03
N PRO A 632 -20.42 -4.70 10.49
CA PRO A 632 -20.41 -3.75 11.60
C PRO A 632 -21.15 -2.44 11.32
N GLN A 633 -21.36 -2.06 10.05
CA GLN A 633 -22.25 -0.96 9.67
C GLN A 633 -23.73 -1.35 9.85
N LEU A 634 -24.06 -2.63 9.70
CA LEU A 634 -25.40 -3.21 9.94
C LEU A 634 -25.51 -4.01 11.24
N ALA A 635 -24.57 -3.81 12.18
CA ALA A 635 -24.43 -4.62 13.39
C ALA A 635 -25.77 -4.90 14.10
N GLY A 636 -26.04 -6.19 14.31
CA GLY A 636 -27.26 -6.66 14.99
C GLY A 636 -28.52 -6.79 14.12
N VAL A 637 -28.46 -6.36 12.85
CA VAL A 637 -29.54 -6.55 11.86
C VAL A 637 -29.07 -7.14 10.52
N THR A 638 -27.77 -7.44 10.38
CA THR A 638 -27.13 -7.93 9.15
C THR A 638 -27.74 -9.22 8.58
N VAL A 639 -28.20 -10.14 9.43
CA VAL A 639 -28.72 -11.44 8.96
C VAL A 639 -29.86 -11.23 7.96
N GLY A 640 -29.76 -11.88 6.79
CA GLY A 640 -30.72 -11.78 5.68
C GLY A 640 -30.53 -10.55 4.78
N LYS A 641 -29.51 -9.74 5.02
CA LYS A 641 -29.14 -8.59 4.17
C LYS A 641 -28.12 -9.00 3.10
N PRO A 642 -28.13 -8.35 1.93
CA PRO A 642 -27.02 -8.42 1.00
C PRO A 642 -25.71 -8.01 1.67
N LEU A 643 -24.66 -8.78 1.42
CA LEU A 643 -23.29 -8.45 1.81
C LEU A 643 -22.52 -8.01 0.55
N ASP A 644 -22.45 -8.90 -0.43
CA ASP A 644 -21.63 -8.69 -1.63
C ASP A 644 -22.49 -8.75 -2.89
N LEU A 645 -22.12 -8.01 -3.92
CA LEU A 645 -22.80 -8.00 -5.21
C LEU A 645 -21.81 -7.69 -6.33
N ALA A 646 -21.76 -8.57 -7.33
CA ALA A 646 -20.87 -8.35 -8.47
C ALA A 646 -21.46 -8.84 -9.79
N ALA A 647 -21.16 -8.08 -10.86
CA ALA A 647 -21.36 -8.54 -12.23
C ALA A 647 -20.26 -9.55 -12.64
N VAL A 648 -20.57 -10.42 -13.60
CA VAL A 648 -19.59 -11.37 -14.14
C VAL A 648 -18.36 -10.67 -14.71
N GLY A 649 -17.17 -11.18 -14.37
CA GLY A 649 -15.88 -10.61 -14.80
C GLY A 649 -15.48 -9.33 -14.05
N ARG A 650 -16.22 -8.97 -13.00
CA ARG A 650 -15.95 -7.85 -12.11
C ARG A 650 -15.71 -8.34 -10.69
N LEU A 651 -15.18 -7.45 -9.86
CA LEU A 651 -15.02 -7.69 -8.43
C LEU A 651 -16.17 -7.03 -7.65
N ASP A 652 -16.44 -7.56 -6.47
CA ASP A 652 -17.31 -6.91 -5.51
C ASP A 652 -16.68 -5.62 -4.96
N GLN A 653 -17.43 -4.53 -5.03
CA GLN A 653 -17.03 -3.20 -4.55
C GLN A 653 -18.15 -2.53 -3.75
N LEU A 654 -19.18 -3.32 -3.42
CA LEU A 654 -20.32 -2.87 -2.66
C LEU A 654 -19.88 -2.75 -1.19
N ASP A 655 -20.12 -1.59 -0.57
CA ASP A 655 -19.90 -1.45 0.87
C ASP A 655 -21.04 -2.17 1.62
N TRP A 656 -22.30 -1.72 1.44
CA TRP A 656 -23.46 -2.50 1.91
C TRP A 656 -24.76 -2.09 1.23
N ILE A 657 -25.76 -2.99 1.30
CA ILE A 657 -27.16 -2.66 0.98
C ILE A 657 -28.12 -3.14 2.06
N ASN A 658 -28.99 -2.26 2.55
CA ASN A 658 -29.99 -2.61 3.56
C ASN A 658 -31.37 -2.78 2.95
N LEU A 659 -31.77 -4.05 2.75
CA LEU A 659 -33.04 -4.46 2.16
C LEU A 659 -33.94 -5.20 3.16
N PRO A 660 -35.16 -4.73 3.44
CA PRO A 660 -35.58 -3.34 3.50
C PRO A 660 -35.41 -2.78 4.92
N TYR A 661 -35.73 -1.50 5.11
CA TYR A 661 -35.96 -0.91 6.43
C TYR A 661 -37.47 -0.67 6.69
N ALA A 662 -37.85 -0.51 7.96
CA ALA A 662 -39.20 -0.10 8.38
C ALA A 662 -39.11 0.86 9.58
N SER A 663 -39.35 2.15 9.35
CA SER A 663 -39.19 3.21 10.34
C SER A 663 -40.54 3.82 10.76
N ALA A 664 -40.69 4.15 12.04
CA ALA A 664 -41.88 4.83 12.55
C ALA A 664 -41.98 6.29 12.07
N THR A 665 -40.84 6.92 11.78
CA THR A 665 -40.75 8.29 11.26
C THR A 665 -40.06 8.30 9.90
N GLN A 666 -40.25 9.37 9.12
CA GLN A 666 -39.54 9.52 7.87
C GLN A 666 -38.03 9.56 8.15
N PRO A 667 -37.22 8.69 7.54
CA PRO A 667 -35.78 8.72 7.70
C PRO A 667 -35.20 10.08 7.29
N ARG A 668 -34.45 10.71 8.19
CA ARG A 668 -33.76 11.98 7.96
C ARG A 668 -32.44 11.95 8.72
N GLY A 669 -31.41 12.58 8.16
CA GLY A 669 -30.08 12.64 8.76
C GLY A 669 -28.97 12.65 7.71
N THR A 670 -27.73 12.52 8.16
CA THR A 670 -26.55 12.65 7.30
C THR A 670 -26.04 11.32 6.73
N ASN A 671 -26.56 10.18 7.20
CA ASN A 671 -26.00 8.86 6.90
C ASN A 671 -27.11 7.81 6.70
N ALA A 672 -26.90 6.86 5.79
CA ALA A 672 -27.89 5.82 5.46
C ALA A 672 -28.11 4.74 6.53
N TRP A 673 -27.06 4.38 7.31
CA TRP A 673 -27.12 3.32 8.35
C TRP A 673 -28.00 3.64 9.57
N GLN A 674 -28.59 4.83 9.63
CA GLN A 674 -29.60 5.16 10.65
C GLN A 674 -30.84 4.26 10.55
N GLN A 675 -31.02 3.52 9.46
CA GLN A 675 -32.21 2.71 9.17
C GLN A 675 -32.03 1.19 9.43
N ARG A 676 -31.39 0.82 10.53
CA ARG A 676 -31.21 -0.58 10.97
C ARG A 676 -32.44 -1.14 11.70
N THR A 677 -33.57 -1.18 11.00
CA THR A 677 -34.88 -1.35 11.65
C THR A 677 -35.63 -2.63 11.30
N VAL A 678 -35.02 -3.54 10.53
CA VAL A 678 -35.56 -4.87 10.22
C VAL A 678 -34.51 -5.90 10.56
N ARG A 679 -34.84 -6.82 11.47
CA ARG A 679 -33.96 -7.89 11.93
C ARG A 679 -34.52 -9.24 11.51
N SER A 680 -33.75 -9.99 10.73
CA SER A 680 -34.09 -11.37 10.39
C SER A 680 -33.71 -12.32 11.52
N SER A 681 -34.56 -13.31 11.77
CA SER A 681 -34.33 -14.40 12.72
C SER A 681 -33.97 -15.72 12.03
N ALA A 682 -34.23 -15.84 10.73
CA ALA A 682 -33.92 -17.01 9.92
C ALA A 682 -33.63 -16.63 8.48
N VAL A 683 -32.71 -17.37 7.85
CA VAL A 683 -32.39 -17.31 6.42
C VAL A 683 -32.31 -18.75 5.92
N GLU A 684 -33.01 -19.06 4.82
CA GLU A 684 -33.08 -20.42 4.29
C GLU A 684 -33.10 -20.43 2.76
N VAL A 685 -32.54 -21.49 2.17
CA VAL A 685 -32.60 -21.75 0.73
C VAL A 685 -33.94 -22.42 0.41
N LEU A 686 -34.75 -21.79 -0.43
CA LEU A 686 -36.03 -22.37 -0.90
C LEU A 686 -35.84 -23.23 -2.16
N SER A 687 -34.93 -22.80 -3.05
CA SER A 687 -34.55 -23.54 -4.25
C SER A 687 -33.05 -23.33 -4.48
N ALA A 688 -32.28 -24.40 -4.46
CA ALA A 688 -30.83 -24.33 -4.58
C ALA A 688 -30.33 -24.31 -6.03
N THR A 689 -31.04 -24.97 -6.94
CA THR A 689 -30.66 -25.13 -8.36
C THR A 689 -31.91 -25.36 -9.23
N GLY A 690 -31.78 -25.24 -10.56
CA GLY A 690 -32.87 -25.48 -11.50
C GLY A 690 -33.19 -24.25 -12.36
N PRO A 691 -34.44 -24.08 -12.84
CA PRO A 691 -34.81 -22.92 -13.67
C PRO A 691 -34.85 -21.60 -12.87
N LEU A 692 -34.76 -21.68 -11.53
CA LEU A 692 -34.53 -20.55 -10.62
C LEU A 692 -33.86 -21.05 -9.35
N ALA A 693 -33.16 -20.14 -8.66
CA ALA A 693 -32.70 -20.34 -7.30
C ALA A 693 -33.20 -19.21 -6.40
N SER A 694 -33.47 -19.50 -5.13
CA SER A 694 -34.07 -18.52 -4.24
C SER A 694 -33.76 -18.74 -2.76
N VAL A 695 -33.61 -17.63 -2.03
CA VAL A 695 -33.33 -17.55 -0.60
C VAL A 695 -34.40 -16.70 0.07
N ARG A 696 -34.83 -17.10 1.26
CA ARG A 696 -35.81 -16.35 2.07
C ARG A 696 -35.20 -15.95 3.40
N ALA A 697 -35.30 -14.66 3.72
CA ALA A 697 -35.04 -14.11 5.04
C ALA A 697 -36.37 -13.78 5.73
N THR A 698 -36.56 -14.25 6.96
CA THR A 698 -37.77 -14.00 7.76
C THR A 698 -37.38 -13.22 9.00
N GLY A 699 -38.09 -12.12 9.26
CA GLY A 699 -37.77 -11.20 10.36
C GLY A 699 -38.93 -10.33 10.80
N VAL A 700 -38.61 -9.35 11.64
CA VAL A 700 -39.55 -8.37 12.17
C VAL A 700 -38.93 -6.97 12.15
N SER A 701 -39.78 -5.95 12.17
CA SER A 701 -39.32 -4.59 12.45
C SER A 701 -38.95 -4.44 13.93
N THR A 702 -37.84 -3.77 14.21
CA THR A 702 -37.44 -3.35 15.56
C THR A 702 -38.00 -1.98 15.93
N ALA A 703 -38.49 -1.21 14.97
CA ALA A 703 -39.02 0.14 15.17
C ALA A 703 -40.56 0.22 15.09
N VAL A 704 -41.21 -0.74 14.42
CA VAL A 704 -42.67 -0.81 14.26
C VAL A 704 -43.19 -2.10 14.89
N ALA A 705 -43.93 -1.98 15.98
CA ALA A 705 -44.46 -3.13 16.70
C ALA A 705 -45.37 -4.01 15.83
N ASP A 706 -45.27 -5.33 16.01
CA ASP A 706 -46.07 -6.36 15.34
C ASP A 706 -45.95 -6.38 13.80
N LEU A 707 -44.91 -5.77 13.24
CA LEU A 707 -44.67 -5.77 11.79
C LEU A 707 -43.69 -6.89 11.44
N GLN A 708 -44.20 -7.95 10.81
CA GLN A 708 -43.36 -8.99 10.22
C GLN A 708 -42.83 -8.53 8.85
N VAL A 709 -41.60 -8.89 8.55
CA VAL A 709 -40.96 -8.62 7.24
C VAL A 709 -40.34 -9.91 6.71
N VAL A 710 -40.75 -10.31 5.52
CA VAL A 710 -40.19 -11.48 4.82
C VAL A 710 -39.62 -11.04 3.49
N THR A 711 -38.33 -11.26 3.26
CA THR A 711 -37.67 -10.94 1.99
C THR A 711 -37.31 -12.22 1.25
N THR A 712 -37.77 -12.37 0.01
CA THR A 712 -37.36 -13.46 -0.88
C THR A 712 -36.50 -12.92 -2.00
N TYR A 713 -35.30 -13.47 -2.14
CA TYR A 713 -34.38 -13.22 -3.24
C TYR A 713 -34.51 -14.35 -4.26
N THR A 714 -34.69 -14.03 -5.53
CA THR A 714 -34.83 -15.00 -6.63
C THR A 714 -33.92 -14.63 -7.79
N ILE A 715 -33.17 -15.59 -8.28
CA ILE A 715 -32.32 -15.45 -9.47
C ILE A 715 -32.69 -16.50 -10.51
N ARG A 716 -32.66 -16.12 -11.79
CA ARG A 716 -32.94 -17.00 -12.94
C ARG A 716 -31.79 -16.97 -13.95
N PRO A 717 -31.65 -17.97 -14.83
CA PRO A 717 -30.67 -17.92 -15.91
C PRO A 717 -30.87 -16.70 -16.82
N ASN A 718 -29.77 -16.10 -17.29
CA ASN A 718 -29.77 -14.97 -18.23
C ASN A 718 -30.48 -13.67 -17.75
N GLU A 719 -30.84 -13.56 -16.46
CA GLU A 719 -31.31 -12.31 -15.88
C GLU A 719 -30.12 -11.56 -15.25
N PRO A 720 -29.79 -10.31 -15.64
CA PRO A 720 -28.68 -9.53 -15.06
C PRO A 720 -29.04 -8.92 -13.70
N TRP A 721 -29.95 -9.54 -12.95
CA TRP A 721 -30.44 -9.05 -11.67
C TRP A 721 -30.89 -10.19 -10.75
N VAL A 722 -31.03 -9.85 -9.47
CA VAL A 722 -31.72 -10.67 -8.46
C VAL A 722 -33.04 -9.98 -8.11
N LEU A 723 -34.17 -10.67 -8.29
CA LEU A 723 -35.47 -10.17 -7.85
C LEU A 723 -35.56 -10.28 -6.32
N ALA A 724 -35.82 -9.16 -5.64
CA ALA A 724 -36.05 -9.12 -4.20
C ALA A 724 -37.49 -8.69 -3.92
N GLU A 725 -38.25 -9.51 -3.20
CA GLU A 725 -39.62 -9.23 -2.79
C GLU A 725 -39.70 -9.19 -1.26
N SER A 726 -39.93 -7.99 -0.70
CA SER A 726 -40.12 -7.82 0.74
C SER A 726 -41.59 -7.63 1.06
N VAL A 727 -42.17 -8.61 1.75
CA VAL A 727 -43.56 -8.59 2.21
C VAL A 727 -43.61 -8.13 3.66
N PHE A 728 -44.31 -7.04 3.90
CA PHE A 728 -44.61 -6.50 5.22
C PHE A 728 -46.01 -6.95 5.63
N THR A 729 -46.14 -7.56 6.80
CA THR A 729 -47.43 -8.05 7.33
C THR A 729 -47.68 -7.45 8.70
N ASN A 730 -48.83 -6.78 8.88
CA ASN A 730 -49.25 -6.29 10.19
C ASN A 730 -49.91 -7.43 10.99
N LEU A 731 -49.19 -7.99 11.95
CA LEU A 731 -49.68 -9.05 12.85
C LEU A 731 -50.44 -8.51 14.07
N GLY A 732 -50.49 -7.18 14.23
CA GLY A 732 -51.18 -6.52 15.33
C GLY A 732 -52.69 -6.43 15.13
N THR A 733 -53.35 -5.81 16.12
CA THR A 733 -54.81 -5.62 16.13
C THR A 733 -55.24 -4.20 15.73
N VAL A 734 -54.28 -3.30 15.46
CA VAL A 734 -54.52 -1.91 15.04
C VAL A 734 -53.80 -1.59 13.74
N PRO A 735 -54.27 -0.61 12.94
CA PRO A 735 -53.56 -0.15 11.76
C PRO A 735 -52.13 0.33 12.09
N ARG A 736 -51.17 0.05 11.21
CA ARG A 736 -49.78 0.47 11.33
C ARG A 736 -49.40 1.36 10.15
N THR A 737 -48.95 2.59 10.43
CA THR A 737 -48.36 3.49 9.43
C THR A 737 -46.86 3.59 9.68
N PHE A 738 -46.06 3.42 8.63
CA PHE A 738 -44.61 3.44 8.71
C PHE A 738 -43.98 3.88 7.39
N TRP A 739 -42.70 4.23 7.44
CA TRP A 739 -41.86 4.52 6.28
C TRP A 739 -41.00 3.31 5.94
N THR A 740 -40.88 2.99 4.67
CA THR A 740 -40.07 1.88 4.18
C THR A 740 -39.35 2.25 2.88
N GLY A 741 -38.41 1.40 2.52
CA GLY A 741 -37.56 1.49 1.35
C GLY A 741 -36.29 0.70 1.55
N ASP A 742 -35.35 0.90 0.65
CA ASP A 742 -34.01 0.32 0.70
C ASP A 742 -32.97 1.45 0.73
N ALA A 743 -31.75 1.12 1.18
CA ALA A 743 -30.63 2.05 1.22
C ALA A 743 -29.36 1.40 0.68
N LEU A 744 -28.63 2.13 -0.16
CA LEU A 744 -27.31 1.79 -0.69
C LEU A 744 -26.30 2.81 -0.17
N ASP A 745 -25.10 2.36 0.15
CA ASP A 745 -23.98 3.18 0.61
C ASP A 745 -22.69 2.69 -0.05
N HIS A 746 -21.80 3.62 -0.35
CA HIS A 746 -20.49 3.36 -0.92
C HIS A 746 -19.51 4.39 -0.38
N ASP A 747 -18.40 3.95 0.18
CA ASP A 747 -17.32 4.81 0.68
C ASP A 747 -16.07 4.80 -0.22
N GLY A 748 -16.10 4.00 -1.29
CA GLY A 748 -15.01 3.90 -2.26
C GLY A 748 -14.76 5.20 -3.03
N ALA A 749 -13.48 5.51 -3.27
CA ALA A 749 -13.08 6.67 -4.07
C ALA A 749 -13.71 6.59 -5.48
N GLY A 750 -14.24 7.73 -5.96
CA GLY A 750 -14.89 7.82 -7.29
C GLY A 750 -16.32 7.27 -7.38
N GLN A 751 -16.80 6.50 -6.40
CA GLN A 751 -18.17 5.98 -6.39
C GLN A 751 -19.19 7.10 -6.09
N ARG A 752 -20.34 7.08 -6.77
CA ARG A 752 -21.36 8.14 -6.68
C ARG A 752 -22.79 7.60 -6.73
N SER A 753 -23.71 8.24 -6.02
CA SER A 753 -25.14 8.02 -6.14
C SER A 753 -25.70 8.55 -7.47
N GLY A 754 -26.68 7.85 -8.03
CA GLY A 754 -27.39 8.21 -9.25
C GLY A 754 -28.90 8.12 -9.08
N ILE A 755 -29.60 9.11 -9.60
CA ILE A 755 -31.07 9.21 -9.52
C ILE A 755 -31.61 9.67 -10.88
N PRO A 756 -32.61 8.98 -11.47
CA PRO A 756 -33.12 9.34 -12.79
C PRO A 756 -33.73 10.73 -12.78
N GLY A 757 -33.37 11.54 -13.78
CA GLY A 757 -33.76 12.95 -13.88
C GLY A 757 -32.84 13.92 -13.12
N HIS A 758 -31.95 13.42 -12.26
CA HIS A 758 -30.96 14.23 -11.52
C HIS A 758 -29.51 13.86 -11.84
N GLY A 759 -29.29 12.71 -12.52
CA GLY A 759 -27.96 12.23 -12.90
C GLY A 759 -27.14 11.81 -11.67
N THR A 760 -25.84 12.02 -11.75
CA THR A 760 -24.89 11.76 -10.65
C THR A 760 -25.04 12.82 -9.56
N ILE A 761 -25.26 12.38 -8.32
CA ILE A 761 -25.33 13.27 -7.17
C ILE A 761 -23.90 13.62 -6.71
N THR A 762 -23.61 14.92 -6.68
CA THR A 762 -22.27 15.45 -6.31
C THR A 762 -22.25 16.14 -4.95
N SER A 763 -23.43 16.47 -4.39
CA SER A 763 -23.56 17.14 -3.10
C SER A 763 -23.32 16.20 -1.93
N SER A 764 -22.44 16.58 -1.00
CA SER A 764 -22.31 15.92 0.30
C SER A 764 -23.43 16.25 1.29
N THR A 765 -24.21 17.30 1.01
CA THR A 765 -25.41 17.63 1.81
C THR A 765 -26.58 16.79 1.30
N PRO A 766 -27.21 15.98 2.17
CA PRO A 766 -28.33 15.14 1.76
C PRO A 766 -29.58 15.94 1.41
N ALA A 767 -30.28 15.55 0.35
CA ALA A 767 -31.50 16.21 -0.11
C ALA A 767 -32.53 15.22 -0.69
N ASP A 768 -33.76 15.69 -0.89
CA ASP A 768 -34.83 14.94 -1.55
C ASP A 768 -34.74 15.12 -3.07
N TYR A 769 -34.76 13.99 -3.78
CA TYR A 769 -34.70 13.90 -5.25
C TYR A 769 -35.87 13.04 -5.72
N PRO A 770 -36.97 13.63 -6.21
CA PRO A 770 -38.06 12.89 -6.83
C PRO A 770 -37.57 12.21 -8.12
N PRO A 771 -37.61 10.87 -8.22
CA PRO A 771 -37.01 10.17 -9.35
C PRO A 771 -37.94 10.20 -10.58
N ALA A 772 -37.37 10.43 -11.78
CA ALA A 772 -38.13 10.43 -13.04
C ALA A 772 -38.44 9.02 -13.58
N ALA A 773 -37.78 8.00 -13.05
CA ALA A 773 -37.95 6.58 -13.38
C ALA A 773 -37.81 5.75 -12.08
N PRO A 774 -38.30 4.50 -12.03
CA PRO A 774 -38.40 3.78 -10.76
C PRO A 774 -37.07 3.12 -10.36
N TRP A 775 -35.99 3.87 -10.21
CA TRP A 775 -34.71 3.31 -9.75
C TRP A 775 -33.88 4.30 -8.93
N ILE A 776 -33.03 3.75 -8.06
CA ILE A 776 -31.87 4.43 -7.47
C ILE A 776 -30.64 3.57 -7.77
N GLY A 777 -29.47 4.19 -7.94
CA GLY A 777 -28.27 3.45 -8.30
C GLY A 777 -27.00 4.09 -7.79
N MET A 778 -25.90 3.37 -7.91
CA MET A 778 -24.55 3.82 -7.53
C MET A 778 -23.51 3.31 -8.52
N THR A 779 -22.45 4.09 -8.76
CA THR A 779 -21.31 3.65 -9.58
C THR A 779 -20.31 2.85 -8.77
N GLY A 780 -19.79 1.77 -9.36
CA GLY A 780 -18.51 1.18 -8.99
C GLY A 780 -17.34 1.92 -9.64
N SER A 781 -16.14 1.68 -9.14
CA SER A 781 -14.90 2.18 -9.70
C SER A 781 -14.42 1.39 -10.90
N ASP A 782 -14.96 0.20 -11.21
CA ASP A 782 -14.55 -0.66 -12.33
C ASP A 782 -15.57 -0.73 -13.49
N ARG A 783 -16.28 0.37 -13.73
CA ARG A 783 -17.43 0.49 -14.66
C ARG A 783 -18.61 -0.41 -14.33
N GLN A 784 -18.64 -0.99 -13.14
CA GLN A 784 -19.84 -1.61 -12.64
C GLN A 784 -20.84 -0.54 -12.22
N THR A 785 -22.12 -0.74 -12.49
CA THR A 785 -23.20 0.11 -12.01
C THR A 785 -24.18 -0.76 -11.24
N TYR A 786 -24.44 -0.32 -10.02
CA TYR A 786 -25.35 -0.96 -9.08
C TYR A 786 -26.71 -0.26 -9.12
N GLY A 787 -27.80 -1.01 -9.01
CA GLY A 787 -29.13 -0.44 -9.07
C GLY A 787 -30.18 -1.23 -8.29
N LEU A 788 -31.13 -0.50 -7.70
CA LEU A 788 -32.40 -1.05 -7.23
C LEU A 788 -33.51 -0.49 -8.12
N LEU A 789 -34.10 -1.37 -8.93
CA LEU A 789 -35.14 -1.03 -9.91
C LEU A 789 -36.50 -1.49 -9.38
N TYR A 790 -37.36 -0.54 -9.03
CA TYR A 790 -38.68 -0.73 -8.44
C TYR A 790 -39.79 -0.91 -9.49
N GLU A 791 -40.97 -1.40 -9.07
CA GLU A 791 -42.14 -1.50 -9.95
C GLU A 791 -42.73 -0.13 -10.34
N ASP A 792 -42.56 0.88 -9.49
CA ASP A 792 -43.14 2.21 -9.67
C ASP A 792 -42.30 3.31 -8.99
N ALA A 793 -42.47 4.56 -9.45
CA ALA A 793 -41.72 5.73 -8.96
C ALA A 793 -42.39 6.46 -7.78
N GLY A 794 -43.33 5.81 -7.08
CA GLY A 794 -44.06 6.34 -5.92
C GLY A 794 -43.21 6.39 -4.64
N PHE A 795 -41.99 6.88 -4.73
CA PHE A 795 -41.08 7.09 -3.61
C PHE A 795 -40.28 8.38 -3.83
N VAL A 796 -39.68 8.91 -2.77
CA VAL A 796 -38.70 9.99 -2.85
C VAL A 796 -37.32 9.39 -2.60
N ALA A 797 -36.33 9.69 -3.44
CA ALA A 797 -34.95 9.31 -3.16
C ALA A 797 -34.32 10.38 -2.26
N TYR A 798 -33.91 10.02 -1.05
CA TYR A 798 -33.13 10.88 -0.17
C TYR A 798 -31.67 10.47 -0.30
N ALA A 799 -30.78 11.39 -0.69
CA ALA A 799 -29.42 11.02 -1.08
C ALA A 799 -28.38 12.09 -0.77
N ALA A 800 -27.15 11.63 -0.56
CA ALA A 800 -25.93 12.42 -0.69
C ALA A 800 -25.06 11.81 -1.80
N TYR A 801 -23.88 12.39 -2.05
CA TYR A 801 -23.02 11.94 -3.14
C TYR A 801 -22.62 10.46 -3.04
N ASN A 802 -22.56 9.89 -1.84
CA ASN A 802 -22.01 8.56 -1.58
C ASN A 802 -23.01 7.57 -0.95
N TRP A 803 -24.28 7.94 -0.82
CA TRP A 803 -25.36 7.03 -0.43
C TRP A 803 -26.73 7.52 -0.92
N VAL A 804 -27.67 6.60 -1.08
CA VAL A 804 -29.04 6.89 -1.49
C VAL A 804 -30.03 5.95 -0.81
N MET A 805 -31.20 6.47 -0.42
CA MET A 805 -32.31 5.68 0.09
C MET A 805 -33.62 6.03 -0.62
N SER A 806 -34.41 5.02 -0.95
CA SER A 806 -35.80 5.21 -1.40
C SER A 806 -36.69 5.40 -0.18
N GLN A 807 -37.67 6.31 -0.21
CA GLN A 807 -38.59 6.53 0.90
C GLN A 807 -40.05 6.51 0.46
N ARG A 808 -40.85 5.61 1.05
CA ARG A 808 -42.30 5.50 0.84
C ARG A 808 -43.01 5.34 2.18
N GLN A 809 -44.18 5.97 2.33
CA GLN A 809 -45.05 5.75 3.47
C GLN A 809 -46.11 4.69 3.13
N VAL A 810 -46.37 3.77 4.06
CA VAL A 810 -47.34 2.69 3.93
C VAL A 810 -48.23 2.64 5.17
N THR A 811 -49.52 2.38 4.97
CA THR A 811 -50.48 2.10 6.05
C THR A 811 -51.11 0.73 5.84
N LEU A 812 -51.01 -0.15 6.83
CA LEU A 812 -51.58 -1.50 6.82
C LEU A 812 -52.66 -1.65 7.88
N ALA A 813 -53.85 -2.11 7.48
CA ALA A 813 -54.85 -2.61 8.40
C ALA A 813 -54.35 -3.87 9.14
N PRO A 814 -54.97 -4.27 10.26
CA PRO A 814 -54.70 -5.56 10.90
C PRO A 814 -54.78 -6.73 9.89
N GLY A 815 -53.75 -7.58 9.83
CA GLY A 815 -53.64 -8.67 8.85
C GLY A 815 -53.32 -8.23 7.41
N GLY A 816 -53.28 -6.93 7.15
CA GLY A 816 -52.94 -6.38 5.84
C GLY A 816 -51.47 -6.59 5.48
N THR A 817 -51.20 -6.63 4.17
CA THR A 817 -49.85 -6.81 3.62
C THR A 817 -49.49 -5.72 2.62
N PHE A 818 -48.20 -5.42 2.51
CA PHE A 818 -47.62 -4.61 1.44
C PHE A 818 -46.38 -5.31 0.92
N THR A 819 -46.19 -5.33 -0.41
CA THR A 819 -45.02 -5.93 -1.05
C THR A 819 -44.19 -4.84 -1.71
N LEU A 820 -42.92 -4.74 -1.32
CA LEU A 820 -41.91 -3.95 -2.02
C LEU A 820 -41.11 -4.87 -2.94
N ARG A 821 -41.32 -4.75 -4.26
CA ARG A 821 -40.55 -5.51 -5.26
C ARG A 821 -39.53 -4.61 -5.94
N ARG A 822 -38.33 -5.17 -6.10
CA ARG A 822 -37.23 -4.54 -6.84
C ARG A 822 -36.30 -5.56 -7.44
N ARG A 823 -35.66 -5.20 -8.55
CA ARG A 823 -34.53 -5.93 -9.13
C ARG A 823 -33.24 -5.32 -8.59
N ILE A 824 -32.38 -6.13 -8.01
CA ILE A 824 -31.03 -5.78 -7.57
C ILE A 824 -30.10 -6.06 -8.74
N VAL A 825 -29.44 -5.02 -9.26
CA VAL A 825 -28.62 -5.09 -10.47
C VAL A 825 -27.16 -4.79 -10.12
N ALA A 826 -26.26 -5.56 -10.71
CA ALA A 826 -24.88 -5.14 -10.96
C ALA A 826 -24.56 -5.44 -12.43
N ILE A 827 -24.11 -4.44 -13.17
CA ILE A 827 -23.89 -4.55 -14.61
C ILE A 827 -22.72 -3.69 -15.08
N ASP A 828 -22.01 -4.12 -16.11
CA ASP A 828 -21.02 -3.27 -16.78
C ASP A 828 -21.75 -2.17 -17.56
N SER A 829 -21.48 -0.90 -17.24
CA SER A 829 -22.13 0.25 -17.86
C SER A 829 -21.66 0.56 -19.29
N GLY A 830 -20.62 -0.13 -19.79
CA GLY A 830 -20.09 0.14 -21.13
C GLY A 830 -19.16 1.37 -21.17
N PRO A 831 -18.48 1.63 -22.29
CA PRO A 831 -17.78 2.90 -22.51
C PRO A 831 -18.82 3.99 -22.80
N GLY A 832 -19.04 4.91 -21.87
CA GLY A 832 -20.03 5.99 -22.00
C GLY A 832 -19.83 7.10 -20.97
N THR A 833 -20.44 8.26 -21.21
CA THR A 833 -20.34 9.43 -20.31
C THR A 833 -21.31 9.37 -19.14
N ASP A 834 -22.43 8.65 -19.27
CA ASP A 834 -23.40 8.44 -18.19
C ASP A 834 -23.42 6.96 -17.79
N PRO A 835 -22.84 6.60 -16.63
CA PRO A 835 -22.80 5.21 -16.19
C PRO A 835 -24.18 4.67 -15.80
N PHE A 836 -25.16 5.52 -15.48
CA PHE A 836 -26.50 5.11 -15.06
C PHE A 836 -27.46 4.86 -16.22
N ALA A 837 -27.10 5.26 -17.44
CA ALA A 837 -27.93 5.05 -18.62
C ALA A 837 -28.32 3.56 -18.82
N VAL A 838 -27.44 2.65 -18.41
CA VAL A 838 -27.68 1.19 -18.45
C VAL A 838 -28.85 0.77 -17.56
N LEU A 839 -29.08 1.43 -16.42
CA LEU A 839 -30.19 1.10 -15.52
C LEU A 839 -31.54 1.45 -16.12
N GLY A 840 -31.61 2.49 -16.96
CA GLY A 840 -32.83 2.87 -17.67
C GLY A 840 -33.22 1.94 -18.83
N GLN A 841 -32.33 1.02 -19.22
CA GLN A 841 -32.55 0.06 -20.30
C GLN A 841 -33.08 -1.30 -19.80
N LEU A 842 -33.01 -1.54 -18.48
CA LEU A 842 -33.44 -2.77 -17.79
C LEU A 842 -34.86 -2.61 -17.21
#